data_AF-A0A956G0Q7-F1
#
_entry.id   AF-A0A956G0Q7-F1
#
_cell.length_a   1.000
_cell.length_b   1.000
_cell.length_c   1.000
_cell.angle_alpha   90.00
_cell.angle_beta   90.00
_cell.angle_gamma   90.00
#
_symmetry.space_group_name_H-M   'P 1'
#
loop_
_entity.id
_entity.type
_entity.pdbx_description
1 polymer ?
#
loop_
_entity_poly.entity_id
_entity_poly.type
_entity_poly.pdbx_seq_one_letter_code
_entity_poly.pdbx_strand_id
1 'polypeptide(L)'
;MPFASWARLSRAAGKATAKKPQPSAALSVISRSLDGRFERGTLLATLDLRVEVHRDGYVSVPVLPGAVSVTDVHLDGRRATLLAPPPGDRSSYYRVGVTKRGSHHIRATFIAGRSRARFSRRVRLALPAGGTTKLTMTIPELRIRARLRGGAITATSERAGASHVVGYVDGNGQIDLGWTRELDHAARTKTRTSARQLCLYTLADAVARGTAVLDINVLDGETDRFDLRVPRGVEILSVKGRAVLQWRMLEHSGRLAVLLRHLVSGRERVVVRFQAPLSSGSKRPAARDVTLPLLRPLAGVAHGGVVAVQAPAALDVKLRGKVSGQLAARDVPAALAALTRSPLLFGVRLDEKRASLALRLKRRRAVVLARTLVDHLQAATLLLSDGSEVTKLKLSLRNNTRQYLRLRLPSGARLLHVLIDGLVAATSREGDALLVPLRQSERISDKRGRVHVVRDGQTLGDIAHFYYSDPAKWPLILRANRSILRDEKSIQVGQRLRIPSKGPVTVEESSFVIELAYRLDGGALRAAGRRRLRLPGLDVDATRTTWHLYLPRELTPLSFSGDLTQLTAVRYGPLRRALRFFKQVFSTRAAHAGAGKYQSILSQRKRIYRAEARARHGASASPGSFPLLGSRYRFRRLLPARRGLSLEVVYLGATLGAIVRGGCFVLAAALALWVLGARRRRLRHWLAAGGG
;
A
#
# COMPACT_ATOMS: atom_id res chain seq x y z
N MET A 1 23.26 101.46 -35.41
CA MET A 1 23.21 101.67 -33.94
C MET A 1 24.34 102.62 -33.54
N PRO A 2 24.10 103.61 -32.66
CA PRO A 2 25.17 104.45 -32.11
C PRO A 2 26.18 103.61 -31.32
N PHE A 3 27.48 103.94 -31.41
CA PHE A 3 28.57 103.21 -30.74
C PHE A 3 28.35 103.06 -29.23
N ALA A 4 27.76 104.07 -28.58
CA ALA A 4 27.40 104.03 -27.17
C ALA A 4 26.34 102.97 -26.82
N SER A 5 25.45 102.65 -27.76
CA SER A 5 24.41 101.61 -27.62
C SER A 5 25.03 100.22 -27.78
N TRP A 6 25.93 100.06 -28.76
CA TRP A 6 26.69 98.83 -28.96
C TRP A 6 27.62 98.54 -27.77
N ALA A 7 28.33 99.54 -27.27
CA ALA A 7 29.22 99.40 -26.11
C ALA A 7 28.45 99.10 -24.80
N ARG A 8 27.19 99.51 -24.69
CA ARG A 8 26.29 99.11 -23.57
C ARG A 8 25.83 97.66 -23.72
N LEU A 9 25.40 97.26 -24.91
CA LEU A 9 24.98 95.89 -25.18
C LEU A 9 26.14 94.90 -25.05
N SER A 10 27.34 95.27 -25.50
CA SER A 10 28.55 94.45 -25.37
C SER A 10 29.00 94.31 -23.91
N ARG A 11 28.92 95.38 -23.09
CA ARG A 11 29.18 95.29 -21.64
C ARG A 11 28.08 94.52 -20.89
N ALA A 12 26.83 94.59 -21.34
CA ALA A 12 25.73 93.78 -20.79
C ALA A 12 25.88 92.29 -21.16
N ALA A 13 26.33 91.99 -22.39
CA ALA A 13 26.62 90.64 -22.86
C ALA A 13 27.90 90.06 -22.20
N GLY A 14 28.94 90.87 -21.99
CA GLY A 14 30.17 90.46 -21.30
C GLY A 14 29.99 90.23 -19.79
N LYS A 15 28.91 90.76 -19.19
CA LYS A 15 28.50 90.48 -17.80
C LYS A 15 27.46 89.36 -17.67
N ALA A 16 26.87 88.90 -18.76
CA ALA A 16 26.11 87.66 -18.78
C ALA A 16 27.13 86.51 -18.67
N THR A 17 27.47 86.14 -17.43
CA THR A 17 28.16 84.88 -17.15
C THR A 17 27.36 83.80 -17.85
N ALA A 18 27.90 83.28 -18.95
CA ALA A 18 27.34 82.12 -19.64
C ALA A 18 27.17 81.06 -18.57
N LYS A 19 25.93 80.83 -18.13
CA LYS A 19 25.58 79.76 -17.19
C LYS A 19 26.14 78.51 -17.85
N LYS A 20 27.23 77.95 -17.29
CA LYS A 20 27.78 76.68 -17.78
C LYS A 20 26.59 75.74 -17.97
N PRO A 21 26.41 75.15 -19.16
CA PRO A 21 25.25 74.30 -19.42
C PRO A 21 25.17 73.28 -18.29
N GLN A 22 24.12 73.36 -17.48
CA GLN A 22 23.92 72.40 -16.40
C GLN A 22 23.65 71.05 -17.07
N PRO A 23 24.35 69.98 -16.67
CA PRO A 23 24.08 68.64 -17.20
C PRO A 23 22.60 68.32 -17.01
N SER A 24 21.92 67.91 -18.09
CA SER A 24 20.50 67.54 -18.04
C SER A 24 20.23 66.33 -17.14
N ALA A 25 21.26 65.55 -16.83
CA ALA A 25 21.23 64.43 -15.92
C ALA A 25 22.05 64.71 -14.65
N ALA A 26 21.51 64.39 -13.48
CA ALA A 26 22.23 64.51 -12.20
C ALA A 26 23.37 63.48 -12.04
N LEU A 27 23.42 62.47 -12.91
CA LEU A 27 24.31 61.32 -12.85
C LEU A 27 24.72 60.88 -14.26
N SER A 28 26.00 60.53 -14.45
CA SER A 28 26.48 59.87 -15.67
C SER A 28 27.34 58.66 -15.33
N VAL A 29 27.24 57.59 -16.11
CA VAL A 29 28.09 56.40 -15.95
C VAL A 29 29.36 56.59 -16.78
N ILE A 30 30.52 56.64 -16.12
CA ILE A 30 31.83 56.80 -16.76
C ILE A 30 32.31 55.44 -17.30
N SER A 31 32.28 54.42 -16.45
CA SER A 31 32.70 53.08 -16.83
C SER A 31 32.00 52.03 -15.97
N ARG A 32 31.75 50.87 -16.56
CA ARG A 32 31.15 49.74 -15.86
C ARG A 32 31.81 48.44 -16.29
N SER A 33 32.27 47.66 -15.32
CA SER A 33 32.76 46.30 -15.56
C SER A 33 32.15 45.31 -14.57
N LEU A 34 31.96 44.08 -15.03
CA LEU A 34 31.45 42.97 -14.26
C LEU A 34 32.41 41.80 -14.41
N ASP A 35 33.06 41.42 -13.31
CA ASP A 35 33.88 40.22 -13.24
C ASP A 35 33.12 39.14 -12.47
N GLY A 36 32.91 37.99 -13.11
CA GLY A 36 32.07 36.95 -12.57
C GLY A 36 32.63 35.54 -12.75
N ARG A 37 32.33 34.67 -11.79
CA ARG A 37 32.54 33.23 -11.86
C ARG A 37 31.20 32.52 -11.76
N PHE A 38 30.91 31.69 -12.75
CA PHE A 38 29.73 30.84 -12.74
C PHE A 38 30.06 29.49 -12.10
N GLU A 39 29.33 29.07 -11.08
CA GLU A 39 29.51 27.76 -10.46
C GLU A 39 28.16 27.16 -10.05
N ARG A 40 27.87 25.94 -10.53
CA ARG A 40 26.70 25.14 -10.11
C ARG A 40 25.37 25.91 -10.12
N GLY A 41 25.14 26.75 -11.12
CA GLY A 41 23.86 27.48 -11.30
C GLY A 41 23.79 28.82 -10.57
N THR A 42 24.92 29.23 -10.00
CA THR A 42 25.09 30.48 -9.26
C THR A 42 26.20 31.29 -9.93
N LEU A 43 25.99 32.59 -10.06
CA LEU A 43 27.00 33.57 -10.44
C LEU A 43 27.51 34.25 -9.16
N LEU A 44 28.81 34.17 -8.89
CA LEU A 44 29.49 35.03 -7.93
C LEU A 44 30.19 36.12 -8.74
N ALA A 45 29.85 37.39 -8.51
CA ALA A 45 30.38 38.46 -9.33
C ALA A 45 30.63 39.76 -8.55
N THR A 46 31.55 40.55 -9.08
CA THR A 46 31.92 41.88 -8.62
C THR A 46 31.62 42.88 -9.72
N LEU A 47 30.73 43.82 -9.42
CA LEU A 47 30.47 45.00 -10.24
C LEU A 47 31.44 46.11 -9.83
N ASP A 48 32.11 46.70 -10.81
CA ASP A 48 32.95 47.89 -10.65
C ASP A 48 32.34 49.01 -11.50
N LEU A 49 31.85 50.06 -10.85
CA LEU A 49 31.07 51.13 -11.45
C LEU A 49 31.70 52.48 -11.10
N ARG A 50 32.03 53.28 -12.11
CA ARG A 50 32.42 54.67 -11.94
C ARG A 50 31.33 55.58 -12.46
N VAL A 51 30.96 56.57 -11.66
CA VAL A 51 29.92 57.53 -11.99
C VAL A 51 30.40 58.95 -11.75
N GLU A 52 29.90 59.88 -12.55
CA GLU A 52 30.04 61.32 -12.34
C GLU A 52 28.72 61.84 -11.76
N VAL A 53 28.79 62.50 -10.60
CA VAL A 53 27.65 63.16 -9.96
C VAL A 53 27.77 64.66 -10.21
N HIS A 54 26.76 65.24 -10.86
CA HIS A 54 26.84 66.61 -11.40
C HIS A 54 26.34 67.70 -10.43
N ARG A 55 25.84 67.30 -9.25
CA ARG A 55 25.29 68.22 -8.24
C ARG A 55 25.61 67.76 -6.83
N ASP A 56 25.72 68.71 -5.91
CA ASP A 56 25.78 68.42 -4.49
C ASP A 56 24.38 68.05 -3.95
N GLY A 57 24.35 67.36 -2.82
CA GLY A 57 23.13 66.83 -2.21
C GLY A 57 22.88 65.37 -2.56
N TYR A 58 21.85 64.77 -1.96
CA TYR A 58 21.60 63.33 -2.06
C TYR A 58 21.22 62.91 -3.49
N VAL A 59 22.10 62.15 -4.14
CA VAL A 59 21.91 61.51 -5.44
C VAL A 59 21.90 60.01 -5.24
N SER A 60 20.81 59.38 -5.67
CA SER A 60 20.62 57.94 -5.50
C SER A 60 21.06 57.19 -6.75
N VAL A 61 22.13 56.42 -6.66
CA VAL A 61 22.75 55.69 -7.77
C VAL A 61 22.25 54.24 -7.78
N PRO A 62 21.50 53.79 -8.80
CA PRO A 62 21.10 52.39 -8.92
C PRO A 62 22.32 51.53 -9.29
N VAL A 63 22.53 50.40 -8.60
CA VAL A 63 23.73 49.57 -8.75
C VAL A 63 23.45 48.14 -9.21
N LEU A 64 22.53 47.43 -8.55
CA LEU A 64 22.27 46.00 -8.78
C LEU A 64 20.76 45.74 -8.77
N PRO A 65 20.25 44.76 -9.53
CA PRO A 65 18.82 44.44 -9.52
C PRO A 65 18.39 43.80 -8.20
N GLY A 66 17.14 44.00 -7.77
CA GLY A 66 16.58 43.41 -6.55
C GLY A 66 16.53 41.88 -6.50
N ALA A 67 16.81 41.21 -7.62
CA ALA A 67 16.83 39.76 -7.74
C ALA A 67 18.14 39.09 -7.29
N VAL A 68 19.18 39.87 -6.97
CA VAL A 68 20.48 39.33 -6.50
C VAL A 68 20.64 39.44 -4.99
N SER A 69 21.46 38.55 -4.43
CA SER A 69 21.90 38.63 -3.03
C SER A 69 23.21 39.43 -2.99
N VAL A 70 23.16 40.66 -2.49
CA VAL A 70 24.34 41.51 -2.35
C VAL A 70 25.10 41.12 -1.08
N THR A 71 26.40 40.85 -1.22
CA THR A 71 27.28 40.44 -0.11
C THR A 71 27.99 41.65 0.50
N ASP A 72 28.50 42.54 -0.34
CA ASP A 72 29.28 43.69 0.11
C ASP A 72 29.26 44.84 -0.91
N VAL A 73 29.30 46.08 -0.44
CA VAL A 73 29.26 47.30 -1.28
C VAL A 73 30.18 48.36 -0.68
N HIS A 74 31.04 48.92 -1.52
CA HIS A 74 31.95 50.01 -1.20
C HIS A 74 31.68 51.22 -2.11
N LEU A 75 31.75 52.42 -1.52
CA LEU A 75 31.78 53.72 -2.18
C LEU A 75 33.11 54.39 -1.83
N ASP A 76 33.90 54.74 -2.85
CA ASP A 76 35.21 55.38 -2.73
C ASP A 76 36.15 54.65 -1.74
N GLY A 77 36.16 53.32 -1.84
CA GLY A 77 36.97 52.43 -1.01
C GLY A 77 36.40 52.14 0.39
N ARG A 78 35.39 52.88 0.86
CA ARG A 78 34.76 52.68 2.17
C ARG A 78 33.46 51.89 2.04
N ARG A 79 33.14 51.06 3.01
CA ARG A 79 31.87 50.30 3.02
C ARG A 79 30.69 51.27 3.00
N ALA A 80 29.74 51.05 2.11
CA ALA A 80 28.63 51.95 1.86
C ALA A 80 27.28 51.37 2.32
N THR A 81 26.35 52.24 2.69
CA THR A 81 24.96 51.85 2.96
C THR A 81 24.25 51.56 1.64
N LEU A 82 23.59 50.39 1.59
CA LEU A 82 22.81 49.95 0.44
C LEU A 82 21.32 50.11 0.74
N LEU A 83 20.61 50.88 -0.08
CA LEU A 83 19.16 50.97 -0.02
C LEU A 83 18.55 49.82 -0.82
N ALA A 84 17.72 49.02 -0.16
CA ALA A 84 16.98 47.94 -0.79
C ALA A 84 15.87 48.49 -1.70
N PRO A 85 15.54 47.78 -2.79
CA PRO A 85 14.35 48.10 -3.58
C PRO A 85 13.07 47.94 -2.73
N PRO A 86 11.96 48.61 -3.11
CA PRO A 86 10.68 48.48 -2.42
C PRO A 86 10.24 47.01 -2.29
N PRO A 87 9.65 46.61 -1.15
CA PRO A 87 9.19 45.24 -0.95
C PRO A 87 8.21 44.82 -2.07
N GLY A 88 8.46 43.66 -2.68
CA GLY A 88 7.61 43.10 -3.73
C GLY A 88 7.95 43.53 -5.16
N ASP A 89 8.73 44.61 -5.34
CA ASP A 89 9.16 45.05 -6.67
C ASP A 89 10.55 44.52 -7.04
N ARG A 90 10.57 43.34 -7.68
CA ARG A 90 11.79 42.71 -8.19
C ARG A 90 12.36 43.37 -9.44
N SER A 91 11.63 44.29 -10.07
CA SER A 91 12.11 45.05 -11.23
C SER A 91 12.96 46.26 -10.81
N SER A 92 12.88 46.65 -9.54
CA SER A 92 13.65 47.74 -8.96
C SER A 92 15.08 47.35 -8.58
N TYR A 93 15.90 48.34 -8.26
CA TYR A 93 17.34 48.22 -8.04
C TYR A 93 17.72 48.53 -6.59
N TYR A 94 18.76 47.85 -6.10
CA TYR A 94 19.56 48.34 -4.99
C TYR A 94 20.22 49.66 -5.36
N ARG A 95 20.30 50.60 -4.40
CA ARG A 95 20.81 51.96 -4.63
C ARG A 95 21.84 52.36 -3.59
N VAL A 96 22.83 53.14 -4.02
CA VAL A 96 23.84 53.77 -3.15
C VAL A 96 23.61 55.28 -3.16
N GLY A 97 23.60 55.90 -1.98
CA GLY A 97 23.49 57.35 -1.86
C GLY A 97 24.84 58.03 -1.97
N VAL A 98 24.95 59.04 -2.84
CA VAL A 98 26.14 59.88 -3.00
C VAL A 98 25.74 61.32 -2.76
N THR A 99 26.49 62.08 -1.96
CA THR A 99 26.11 63.45 -1.54
C THR A 99 26.99 64.56 -2.09
N LYS A 100 28.20 64.22 -2.55
CA LYS A 100 29.15 65.18 -3.11
C LYS A 100 29.10 65.11 -4.63
N ARG A 101 29.29 66.25 -5.30
CA ARG A 101 29.56 66.27 -6.74
C ARG A 101 30.96 65.72 -7.04
N GLY A 102 31.13 65.16 -8.24
CA GLY A 102 32.40 64.66 -8.76
C GLY A 102 32.36 63.18 -9.13
N SER A 103 33.54 62.60 -9.35
CA SER A 103 33.71 61.21 -9.73
C SER A 103 33.70 60.30 -8.51
N HIS A 104 32.89 59.25 -8.56
CA HIS A 104 32.73 58.28 -7.48
C HIS A 104 32.89 56.84 -7.99
N HIS A 105 33.52 56.01 -7.17
CA HIS A 105 33.79 54.61 -7.45
C HIS A 105 32.95 53.71 -6.55
N ILE A 106 32.10 52.88 -7.17
CA ILE A 106 31.25 51.92 -6.48
C ILE A 106 31.71 50.51 -6.86
N ARG A 107 32.06 49.71 -5.86
CA ARG A 107 32.36 48.28 -6.01
C ARG A 107 31.33 47.47 -5.24
N ALA A 108 30.67 46.51 -5.90
CA ALA A 108 29.64 45.68 -5.27
C ALA A 108 29.82 44.20 -5.60
N THR A 109 29.92 43.35 -4.58
CA THR A 109 30.03 41.90 -4.70
C THR A 109 28.68 41.26 -4.42
N PHE A 110 28.24 40.34 -5.28
CA PHE A 110 26.92 39.74 -5.17
C PHE A 110 26.87 38.31 -5.71
N ILE A 111 25.77 37.64 -5.38
CA ILE A 111 25.43 36.30 -5.80
C ILE A 111 24.10 36.35 -6.55
N ALA A 112 24.07 35.80 -7.77
CA ALA A 112 22.86 35.70 -8.59
C ALA A 112 22.57 34.25 -8.99
N GLY A 113 21.29 33.91 -9.17
CA GLY A 113 20.86 32.57 -9.61
C GLY A 113 20.46 31.64 -8.46
N ARG A 114 20.34 30.34 -8.77
CA ARG A 114 19.86 29.32 -7.83
C ARG A 114 20.59 28.00 -8.10
N SER A 115 21.08 27.35 -7.04
CA SER A 115 21.78 26.05 -7.14
C SER A 115 20.96 24.93 -7.79
N ARG A 116 19.62 25.01 -7.76
CA ARG A 116 18.74 24.07 -8.49
C ARG A 116 18.87 24.19 -10.01
N ALA A 117 19.32 25.34 -10.52
CA ALA A 117 19.60 25.60 -11.93
C ALA A 117 21.04 25.26 -12.33
N ARG A 118 21.72 24.35 -11.60
CA ARG A 118 23.13 23.95 -11.81
C ARG A 118 23.54 23.47 -13.20
N PHE A 119 22.57 23.21 -14.06
CA PHE A 119 22.81 22.78 -15.44
C PHE A 119 22.37 23.82 -16.48
N SER A 120 22.00 25.02 -16.05
CA SER A 120 21.77 26.15 -16.93
C SER A 120 23.10 26.58 -17.53
N ARG A 121 23.21 26.54 -18.86
CA ARG A 121 24.33 27.14 -19.60
C ARG A 121 23.99 28.56 -20.05
N ARG A 122 23.51 29.34 -19.09
CA ARG A 122 23.01 30.69 -19.32
C ARG A 122 23.03 31.50 -18.03
N VAL A 123 23.53 32.72 -18.13
CA VAL A 123 23.51 33.78 -17.11
C VAL A 123 22.62 34.90 -17.62
N ARG A 124 21.64 35.29 -16.81
CA ARG A 124 20.80 36.46 -17.06
C ARG A 124 20.90 37.46 -15.91
N LEU A 125 21.18 38.71 -16.22
CA LEU A 125 21.23 39.80 -15.26
C LEU A 125 20.79 41.09 -15.94
N ALA A 126 19.90 41.84 -15.30
CA ALA A 126 19.45 43.15 -15.76
C ALA A 126 20.12 44.22 -14.89
N LEU A 127 21.21 44.81 -15.38
CA LEU A 127 21.82 45.98 -14.76
C LEU A 127 21.00 47.23 -15.11
N PRO A 128 21.08 48.32 -14.32
CA PRO A 128 20.49 49.59 -14.69
C PRO A 128 20.92 50.02 -16.10
N ALA A 129 20.07 50.70 -16.86
CA ALA A 129 20.49 51.30 -18.12
C ALA A 129 21.67 52.28 -17.87
N GLY A 130 22.66 52.28 -18.75
CA GLY A 130 23.88 53.07 -18.59
C GLY A 130 24.82 52.91 -19.79
N GLY A 131 26.08 53.31 -19.65
CA GLY A 131 27.09 53.03 -20.68
C GLY A 131 27.35 51.54 -20.89
N THR A 132 28.18 51.24 -21.90
CA THR A 132 28.66 49.89 -22.21
C THR A 132 29.26 49.20 -20.99
N THR A 133 28.96 47.91 -20.81
CA THR A 133 29.50 47.12 -19.69
C THR A 133 30.54 46.13 -20.19
N LYS A 134 31.78 46.22 -19.68
CA LYS A 134 32.77 45.17 -19.89
C LYS A 134 32.40 43.95 -19.05
N LEU A 135 32.24 42.80 -19.67
CA LEU A 135 31.90 41.54 -19.03
C LEU A 135 33.11 40.60 -19.08
N THR A 136 33.57 40.14 -17.92
CA THR A 136 34.52 39.03 -17.78
C THR A 136 33.82 37.90 -17.06
N MET A 137 33.76 36.72 -17.67
CA MET A 137 33.08 35.55 -17.11
C MET A 137 33.99 34.33 -17.11
N THR A 138 34.23 33.76 -15.94
CA THR A 138 34.88 32.46 -15.75
C THR A 138 33.83 31.36 -15.69
N ILE A 139 33.88 30.44 -16.65
CA ILE A 139 32.96 29.31 -16.79
C ILE A 139 33.75 28.00 -16.59
N PRO A 140 33.39 27.14 -15.62
CA PRO A 140 34.07 25.88 -15.33
C PRO A 140 33.67 24.79 -16.33
N GLU A 141 33.66 25.13 -17.62
CA GLU A 141 33.48 24.23 -18.75
C GLU A 141 34.52 24.63 -19.79
N LEU A 142 35.24 23.65 -20.34
CA LEU A 142 36.17 23.85 -21.46
C LEU A 142 35.47 23.68 -22.80
N ARG A 143 36.11 24.18 -23.86
CA ARG A 143 35.68 24.08 -25.26
C ARG A 143 34.26 24.56 -25.44
N ILE A 144 34.00 25.80 -25.07
CA ILE A 144 32.67 26.39 -25.18
C ILE A 144 32.61 27.38 -26.35
N ARG A 145 31.45 27.40 -27.01
CA ARG A 145 30.99 28.50 -27.84
C ARG A 145 30.07 29.38 -27.02
N ALA A 146 30.57 30.50 -26.56
CA ALA A 146 29.79 31.51 -25.86
C ALA A 146 29.01 32.40 -26.85
N ARG A 147 27.83 32.88 -26.42
CA ARG A 147 26.97 33.82 -27.15
C ARG A 147 26.43 34.83 -26.18
N LEU A 148 26.61 36.11 -26.48
CA LEU A 148 26.09 37.22 -25.69
C LEU A 148 24.99 37.92 -26.50
N ARG A 149 23.75 37.97 -25.99
CA ARG A 149 22.69 38.79 -26.60
C ARG A 149 22.78 40.21 -26.08
N GLY A 150 22.55 41.21 -26.95
CA GLY A 150 22.67 42.63 -26.59
C GLY A 150 24.11 43.08 -26.37
N GLY A 151 25.06 42.51 -27.13
CA GLY A 151 26.48 42.80 -26.97
C GLY A 151 27.36 41.98 -27.92
N ALA A 152 28.68 42.07 -27.72
CA ALA A 152 29.67 41.34 -28.50
C ALA A 152 30.69 40.65 -27.59
N ILE A 153 31.10 39.44 -27.96
CA ILE A 153 32.21 38.72 -27.31
C ILE A 153 33.48 39.07 -28.09
N THR A 154 34.51 39.56 -27.39
CA THR A 154 35.79 39.96 -28.00
C THR A 154 36.86 38.89 -27.84
N ALA A 155 36.79 38.07 -26.80
CA ALA A 155 37.70 36.96 -26.60
C ALA A 155 37.03 35.80 -25.84
N THR A 156 37.37 34.58 -26.22
CA THR A 156 37.15 33.39 -25.41
C THR A 156 38.47 32.65 -25.34
N SER A 157 39.00 32.44 -24.13
CA SER A 157 40.27 31.74 -23.91
C SER A 157 40.12 30.68 -22.83
N GLU A 158 41.00 29.70 -22.81
CA GLU A 158 41.03 28.66 -21.78
C GLU A 158 42.23 28.90 -20.87
N ARG A 159 41.99 29.01 -19.55
CA ARG A 159 43.05 29.17 -18.55
C ARG A 159 42.64 28.46 -17.26
N ALA A 160 43.59 27.74 -16.65
CA ALA A 160 43.39 27.02 -15.39
C ALA A 160 42.16 26.09 -15.37
N GLY A 161 41.90 25.37 -16.47
CA GLY A 161 40.80 24.41 -16.56
C GLY A 161 39.40 25.05 -16.70
N ALA A 162 39.30 26.34 -17.00
CA ALA A 162 38.05 27.05 -17.22
C ALA A 162 38.10 27.90 -18.50
N SER A 163 36.95 28.15 -19.11
CA SER A 163 36.80 29.13 -20.19
C SER A 163 36.57 30.52 -19.62
N HIS A 164 37.37 31.46 -20.09
CA HIS A 164 37.32 32.89 -19.77
C HIS A 164 36.74 33.63 -20.96
N VAL A 165 35.52 34.14 -20.80
CA VAL A 165 34.80 34.89 -21.82
C VAL A 165 34.90 36.37 -21.50
N VAL A 166 35.39 37.16 -22.45
CA VAL A 166 35.45 38.62 -22.37
C VAL A 166 34.57 39.20 -23.46
N GLY A 167 33.71 40.15 -23.09
CA GLY A 167 32.82 40.83 -24.02
C GLY A 167 32.34 42.17 -23.50
N TYR A 168 31.49 42.81 -24.30
CA TYR A 168 30.90 44.11 -24.02
C TYR A 168 29.40 44.05 -24.26
N VAL A 169 28.63 44.44 -23.25
CA VAL A 169 27.17 44.53 -23.28
C VAL A 169 26.78 45.96 -23.62
N ASP A 170 25.74 46.13 -24.42
CA ASP A 170 25.18 47.42 -24.80
C ASP A 170 24.67 48.24 -23.60
N GLY A 171 24.23 49.47 -23.88
CA GLY A 171 23.79 50.41 -22.84
C GLY A 171 22.48 50.04 -22.13
N ASN A 172 21.74 49.03 -22.61
CA ASN A 172 20.49 48.61 -21.98
C ASN A 172 20.73 47.78 -20.70
N GLY A 173 21.98 47.36 -20.46
CA GLY A 173 22.37 46.63 -19.25
C GLY A 173 21.80 45.21 -19.17
N GLN A 174 21.22 44.69 -20.27
CA GLN A 174 20.63 43.35 -20.32
C GLN A 174 21.69 42.31 -20.68
N ILE A 175 22.20 41.62 -19.65
CA ILE A 175 23.16 40.54 -19.83
C ILE A 175 22.39 39.24 -20.04
N ASP A 176 22.47 38.63 -21.22
CA ASP A 176 22.00 37.25 -21.50
C ASP A 176 23.14 36.48 -22.20
N LEU A 177 24.06 35.98 -21.37
CA LEU A 177 25.21 35.18 -21.80
C LEU A 177 24.80 33.70 -21.78
N GLY A 178 24.78 33.05 -22.94
CA GLY A 178 24.58 31.60 -23.08
C GLY A 178 25.82 30.93 -23.66
N TRP A 179 26.02 29.64 -23.39
CA TRP A 179 27.10 28.88 -24.00
C TRP A 179 26.67 27.45 -24.36
N THR A 180 27.35 26.90 -25.35
CA THR A 180 27.23 25.49 -25.74
C THR A 180 28.63 24.90 -25.78
N ARG A 181 28.79 23.65 -25.37
CA ARG A 181 30.07 22.96 -25.56
C ARG A 181 30.26 22.64 -27.04
N GLU A 182 31.40 23.02 -27.60
CA GLU A 182 31.83 22.55 -28.90
C GLU A 182 32.23 21.08 -28.76
N LEU A 183 31.41 20.21 -29.35
CA LEU A 183 31.66 18.78 -29.40
C LEU A 183 32.66 18.53 -30.52
N ASP A 184 33.93 18.49 -30.14
CA ASP A 184 34.98 18.02 -31.03
C ASP A 184 34.76 16.52 -31.27
N HIS A 185 34.12 16.17 -32.39
CA HIS A 185 33.86 14.78 -32.78
C HIS A 185 35.18 14.02 -33.08
N ALA A 186 36.31 14.74 -33.19
CA ALA A 186 37.63 14.22 -33.46
C ALA A 186 38.39 13.78 -32.20
N ALA A 187 38.11 14.34 -31.02
CA ALA A 187 38.82 13.99 -29.79
C ALA A 187 38.13 12.84 -29.04
N ARG A 188 38.17 11.63 -29.63
CA ARG A 188 38.03 10.39 -28.84
C ARG A 188 39.29 10.22 -28.00
N THR A 189 39.43 10.97 -26.90
CA THR A 189 40.25 10.46 -25.80
C THR A 189 39.62 9.13 -25.40
N LYS A 190 40.37 8.02 -25.42
CA LYS A 190 39.85 6.68 -25.07
C LYS A 190 39.40 6.71 -23.61
N THR A 191 38.14 7.07 -23.35
CA THR A 191 37.58 7.09 -22.00
C THR A 191 37.57 5.66 -21.45
N ARG A 192 38.33 5.41 -20.39
CA ARG A 192 38.35 4.09 -19.75
C ARG A 192 37.21 4.05 -18.74
N THR A 193 36.27 3.13 -18.94
CA THR A 193 35.10 3.00 -18.06
C THR A 193 34.97 1.58 -17.54
N SER A 194 34.39 1.45 -16.34
CA SER A 194 33.90 0.18 -15.81
C SER A 194 32.44 0.30 -15.40
N ALA A 195 31.70 -0.81 -15.43
CA ALA A 195 30.30 -0.83 -15.08
C ALA A 195 29.97 -2.04 -14.22
N ARG A 196 29.38 -1.81 -13.04
CA ARG A 196 28.80 -2.86 -12.21
C ARG A 196 27.29 -2.90 -12.42
N GLN A 197 26.76 -4.08 -12.74
CA GLN A 197 25.34 -4.27 -13.04
C GLN A 197 24.64 -5.15 -12.00
N LEU A 198 23.59 -4.61 -11.39
CA LEU A 198 22.64 -5.37 -10.58
C LEU A 198 21.33 -5.46 -11.36
N CYS A 199 20.95 -6.67 -11.78
CA CYS A 199 19.79 -6.88 -12.63
C CYS A 199 18.76 -7.78 -11.94
N LEU A 200 17.53 -7.29 -11.80
CA LEU A 200 16.41 -8.10 -11.31
C LEU A 200 15.51 -8.50 -12.49
N TYR A 201 15.30 -9.80 -12.66
CA TYR A 201 14.30 -10.36 -13.57
C TYR A 201 13.06 -10.80 -12.83
N THR A 202 11.91 -10.30 -13.28
CA THR A 202 10.57 -10.73 -12.85
C THR A 202 9.93 -11.54 -13.97
N LEU A 203 9.78 -12.84 -13.74
CA LEU A 203 9.22 -13.75 -14.74
C LEU A 203 7.69 -13.83 -14.60
N ALA A 204 7.01 -13.80 -15.73
CA ALA A 204 5.60 -14.12 -15.88
C ALA A 204 5.41 -15.20 -16.96
N ASP A 205 4.18 -15.63 -17.24
CA ASP A 205 3.93 -16.70 -18.22
C ASP A 205 4.30 -16.35 -19.67
N ALA A 206 4.40 -15.09 -20.05
CA ALA A 206 4.68 -14.71 -21.44
C ALA A 206 5.81 -13.67 -21.59
N VAL A 207 6.18 -12.98 -20.51
CA VAL A 207 7.13 -11.87 -20.56
C VAL A 207 8.04 -11.91 -19.33
N ALA A 208 9.31 -11.58 -19.55
CA ALA A 208 10.27 -11.30 -18.50
C ALA A 208 10.45 -9.79 -18.41
N ARG A 209 10.27 -9.21 -17.23
CA ARG A 209 10.57 -7.80 -16.99
C ARG A 209 11.89 -7.68 -16.27
N GLY A 210 12.79 -6.87 -16.81
CA GLY A 210 14.11 -6.60 -16.26
C GLY A 210 14.20 -5.19 -15.68
N THR A 211 14.87 -5.07 -14.54
CA THR A 211 15.38 -3.79 -14.02
C THR A 211 16.88 -3.94 -13.81
N ALA A 212 17.67 -3.27 -14.65
CA ALA A 212 19.13 -3.21 -14.53
C ALA A 212 19.53 -1.88 -13.90
N VAL A 213 20.21 -1.95 -12.76
CA VAL A 213 20.91 -0.82 -12.14
C VAL A 213 22.38 -0.94 -12.53
N LEU A 214 22.88 0.04 -13.27
CA LEU A 214 24.27 0.14 -13.70
C LEU A 214 24.95 1.25 -12.91
N ASP A 215 25.94 0.87 -12.12
CA ASP A 215 26.89 1.77 -11.48
C ASP A 215 28.10 1.90 -12.42
N ILE A 216 28.15 3.00 -13.15
CA ILE A 216 29.19 3.31 -14.13
C ILE A 216 30.27 4.11 -13.41
N ASN A 217 31.53 3.72 -13.58
CA ASN A 217 32.69 4.43 -13.07
C ASN A 217 33.60 4.82 -14.23
N VAL A 218 33.80 6.12 -14.42
CA VAL A 218 34.77 6.66 -15.38
C VAL A 218 36.13 6.65 -14.69
N LEU A 219 37.04 5.82 -15.19
CA LEU A 219 38.38 5.61 -14.62
C LEU A 219 39.39 6.60 -15.18
N ASP A 220 39.21 7.02 -16.42
CA ASP A 220 40.07 8.00 -17.10
C ASP A 220 39.27 8.73 -18.20
N GLY A 221 39.52 10.02 -18.35
CA GLY A 221 38.79 10.94 -19.23
C GLY A 221 37.40 11.34 -18.72
N GLU A 222 36.60 11.89 -19.62
CA GLU A 222 35.22 12.28 -19.35
C GLU A 222 34.30 11.71 -20.45
N THR A 223 33.03 11.49 -20.14
CA THR A 223 32.04 11.06 -21.14
C THR A 223 30.69 11.72 -20.93
N ASP A 224 30.02 12.07 -22.03
CA ASP A 224 28.63 12.53 -22.08
C ASP A 224 27.69 11.48 -22.69
N ARG A 225 28.22 10.29 -22.98
CA ARG A 225 27.47 9.21 -23.61
C ARG A 225 27.85 7.87 -23.03
N PHE A 226 26.84 7.06 -22.76
CA PHE A 226 27.01 5.67 -22.36
C PHE A 226 26.15 4.76 -23.23
N ASP A 227 26.79 3.81 -23.88
CA ASP A 227 26.12 2.92 -24.81
C ASP A 227 25.99 1.52 -24.24
N LEU A 228 24.78 0.96 -24.35
CA LEU A 228 24.46 -0.41 -23.99
C LEU A 228 24.12 -1.21 -25.23
N ARG A 229 24.65 -2.42 -25.32
CA ARG A 229 24.21 -3.43 -26.26
C ARG A 229 22.94 -4.10 -25.73
N VAL A 230 21.90 -4.03 -26.54
CA VAL A 230 20.56 -4.56 -26.29
C VAL A 230 20.37 -5.78 -27.17
N PRO A 231 20.20 -6.99 -26.58
CA PRO A 231 19.94 -8.20 -27.38
C PRO A 231 18.63 -8.11 -28.17
N ARG A 232 18.52 -8.89 -29.26
CA ARG A 232 17.29 -8.97 -30.06
C ARG A 232 16.10 -9.38 -29.19
N GLY A 233 14.94 -8.80 -29.47
CA GLY A 233 13.69 -9.07 -28.74
C GLY A 233 13.56 -8.36 -27.38
N VAL A 234 14.54 -7.56 -26.97
CA VAL A 234 14.42 -6.70 -25.77
C VAL A 234 13.83 -5.35 -26.13
N GLU A 235 12.76 -4.98 -25.44
CA GLU A 235 12.15 -3.66 -25.50
C GLU A 235 12.56 -2.82 -24.29
N ILE A 236 13.16 -1.65 -24.52
CA ILE A 236 13.53 -0.71 -23.45
C ILE A 236 12.31 0.13 -23.09
N LEU A 237 11.88 0.07 -21.83
CA LEU A 237 10.71 0.78 -21.32
C LEU A 237 11.08 2.15 -20.75
N SER A 238 12.22 2.26 -20.07
CA SER A 238 12.70 3.54 -19.54
C SER A 238 14.17 3.49 -19.16
N VAL A 239 14.89 4.58 -19.38
CA VAL A 239 16.22 4.82 -18.82
C VAL A 239 16.15 6.04 -17.90
N LYS A 240 16.60 5.90 -16.65
CA LYS A 240 16.61 6.98 -15.65
C LYS A 240 17.98 7.07 -14.97
N GLY A 241 18.42 8.29 -14.66
CA GLY A 241 19.66 8.56 -13.93
C GLY A 241 19.78 10.05 -13.69
N ARG A 242 20.68 10.48 -12.79
CA ARG A 242 20.83 11.90 -12.44
C ARG A 242 21.38 12.70 -13.62
N ALA A 243 22.33 12.11 -14.35
CA ALA A 243 22.95 12.70 -15.52
C ALA A 243 22.20 12.40 -16.82
N VAL A 244 21.24 11.47 -16.86
CA VAL A 244 20.55 11.08 -18.10
C VAL A 244 19.73 12.26 -18.64
N LEU A 245 20.08 12.73 -19.86
CA LEU A 245 19.34 13.75 -20.60
C LEU A 245 18.25 13.10 -21.45
N GLN A 246 18.66 12.15 -22.28
CA GLN A 246 17.81 11.45 -23.23
C GLN A 246 18.42 10.10 -23.56
N TRP A 247 17.62 9.21 -24.12
CA TRP A 247 18.10 7.92 -24.62
C TRP A 247 17.40 7.60 -25.93
N ARG A 248 18.07 6.87 -26.82
CA ARG A 248 17.43 6.31 -28.02
C ARG A 248 17.94 4.92 -28.33
N MET A 249 17.07 4.12 -28.93
CA MET A 249 17.47 2.89 -29.61
C MET A 249 18.03 3.23 -30.98
N LEU A 250 19.19 2.67 -31.31
CA LEU A 250 19.80 2.73 -32.64
C LEU A 250 19.41 1.43 -33.36
N GLU A 251 18.25 1.47 -34.02
CA GLU A 251 17.48 0.31 -34.51
C GLU A 251 18.27 -0.66 -35.42
N HIS A 252 19.30 -0.18 -36.12
CA HIS A 252 20.15 -0.99 -37.00
C HIS A 252 21.33 -1.68 -36.27
N SER A 253 21.63 -1.28 -35.03
CA SER A 253 22.84 -1.72 -34.32
C SER A 253 22.58 -2.52 -33.05
N GLY A 254 21.32 -2.59 -32.60
CA GLY A 254 20.97 -3.18 -31.29
C GLY A 254 21.66 -2.44 -30.13
N ARG A 255 21.86 -1.12 -30.27
CA ARG A 255 22.51 -0.28 -29.26
C ARG A 255 21.53 0.72 -28.69
N LEU A 256 21.49 0.80 -27.37
CA LEU A 256 20.84 1.86 -26.61
C LEU A 256 21.88 2.94 -26.33
N ALA A 257 21.73 4.10 -26.96
CA ALA A 257 22.57 5.26 -26.68
C ALA A 257 21.93 6.08 -25.55
N VAL A 258 22.64 6.22 -24.43
CA VAL A 258 22.21 7.05 -23.29
C VAL A 258 23.06 8.32 -23.29
N LEU A 259 22.42 9.45 -23.58
CA LEU A 259 23.06 10.76 -23.60
C LEU A 259 22.93 11.42 -22.24
N LEU A 260 24.03 11.97 -21.77
CA LEU A 260 24.17 12.61 -20.47
C LEU A 260 24.11 14.14 -20.65
N ARG A 261 23.52 14.81 -19.68
CA ARG A 261 23.27 16.26 -19.72
C ARG A 261 24.52 17.10 -19.45
N HIS A 262 25.57 16.47 -18.95
CA HIS A 262 26.89 17.01 -18.68
C HIS A 262 27.91 15.87 -18.81
N LEU A 263 29.18 16.24 -18.96
CA LEU A 263 30.27 15.27 -18.89
C LEU A 263 30.38 14.68 -17.49
N VAL A 264 30.61 13.38 -17.45
CA VAL A 264 30.84 12.60 -16.24
C VAL A 264 32.29 12.12 -16.26
N SER A 265 33.02 12.45 -15.19
CA SER A 265 34.41 12.05 -14.94
C SER A 265 34.56 11.14 -13.72
N GLY A 266 33.44 10.66 -13.15
CA GLY A 266 33.44 9.81 -11.95
C GLY A 266 32.32 8.77 -11.97
N ARG A 267 31.66 8.56 -10.82
CA ARG A 267 30.58 7.57 -10.70
C ARG A 267 29.23 8.14 -11.08
N GLU A 268 28.48 7.41 -11.89
CA GLU A 268 27.09 7.70 -12.22
C GLU A 268 26.24 6.43 -12.18
N ARG A 269 24.99 6.56 -11.73
CA ARG A 269 24.04 5.45 -11.67
C ARG A 269 22.94 5.60 -12.71
N VAL A 270 22.77 4.58 -13.53
CA VAL A 270 21.71 4.50 -14.54
C VAL A 270 20.82 3.30 -14.26
N VAL A 271 19.50 3.50 -14.28
CA VAL A 271 18.49 2.46 -14.11
C VAL A 271 17.77 2.27 -15.44
N VAL A 272 17.89 1.07 -16.00
CA VAL A 272 17.23 0.67 -17.24
C VAL A 272 16.13 -0.34 -16.92
N ARG A 273 14.90 -0.02 -17.28
CA ARG A 273 13.76 -0.94 -17.25
C ARG A 273 13.48 -1.41 -18.65
N PHE A 274 13.25 -2.70 -18.80
CA PHE A 274 13.06 -3.32 -20.09
C PHE A 274 12.21 -4.58 -19.95
N GLN A 275 11.73 -5.11 -21.07
CA GLN A 275 11.02 -6.38 -21.12
C GLN A 275 11.45 -7.21 -22.31
N ALA A 276 11.31 -8.53 -22.19
CA ALA A 276 11.59 -9.47 -23.26
C ALA A 276 10.50 -10.55 -23.29
N PRO A 277 10.05 -10.99 -24.48
CA PRO A 277 9.11 -12.09 -24.59
C PRO A 277 9.78 -13.40 -24.15
N LEU A 278 9.01 -14.23 -23.44
CA LEU A 278 9.43 -15.58 -23.01
C LEU A 278 8.88 -16.68 -23.92
N SER A 279 8.30 -16.34 -25.08
CA SER A 279 7.66 -17.28 -25.99
C SER A 279 7.89 -16.87 -27.45
N SER A 280 8.20 -17.85 -28.29
CA SER A 280 8.30 -17.70 -29.75
C SER A 280 7.38 -18.69 -30.50
N GLY A 281 6.41 -19.32 -29.84
CA GLY A 281 5.54 -20.34 -30.44
C GLY A 281 4.10 -20.34 -29.93
N SER A 282 3.17 -20.76 -30.79
CA SER A 282 1.71 -20.76 -30.57
C SER A 282 1.23 -21.81 -29.55
N LYS A 283 2.01 -22.87 -29.29
CA LYS A 283 1.75 -23.85 -28.23
C LYS A 283 2.60 -23.52 -26.99
N ARG A 284 1.97 -23.39 -25.81
CA ARG A 284 2.64 -23.16 -24.52
C ARG A 284 2.76 -24.48 -23.74
N PRO A 285 3.86 -25.25 -23.89
CA PRO A 285 4.02 -26.50 -23.14
C PRO A 285 4.17 -26.24 -21.63
N ALA A 286 3.82 -27.24 -20.82
CA ALA A 286 3.87 -27.17 -19.36
C ALA A 286 5.30 -26.97 -18.81
N ALA A 287 6.32 -27.41 -19.56
CA ALA A 287 7.71 -27.09 -19.33
C ALA A 287 8.34 -26.57 -20.62
N ARG A 288 9.15 -25.52 -20.53
CA ARG A 288 9.85 -24.93 -21.67
C ARG A 288 11.18 -24.35 -21.26
N ASP A 289 12.10 -24.34 -22.19
CA ASP A 289 13.37 -23.65 -22.04
C ASP A 289 13.23 -22.23 -22.60
N VAL A 290 13.73 -21.25 -21.86
CA VAL A 290 13.72 -19.84 -22.21
C VAL A 290 15.10 -19.25 -22.00
N THR A 291 15.42 -18.22 -22.77
CA THR A 291 16.67 -17.49 -22.66
C THR A 291 16.37 -16.08 -22.20
N LEU A 292 16.86 -15.69 -21.02
CA LEU A 292 16.79 -14.31 -20.58
C LEU A 292 17.93 -13.53 -21.22
N PRO A 293 17.65 -12.49 -22.01
CA PRO A 293 18.69 -11.63 -22.57
C PRO A 293 19.44 -10.91 -21.45
N LEU A 294 20.63 -10.36 -21.70
CA LEU A 294 21.31 -9.48 -20.74
C LEU A 294 21.76 -8.21 -21.46
N LEU A 295 21.37 -7.06 -20.91
CA LEU A 295 21.96 -5.79 -21.32
C LEU A 295 23.44 -5.80 -20.93
N ARG A 296 24.29 -5.32 -21.83
CA ARG A 296 25.74 -5.26 -21.61
C ARG A 296 26.31 -3.93 -22.07
N PRO A 297 27.37 -3.40 -21.44
CA PRO A 297 28.17 -2.33 -22.03
C PRO A 297 28.74 -2.71 -23.40
N LEU A 298 29.21 -1.70 -24.15
CA LEU A 298 29.98 -1.93 -25.38
C LEU A 298 31.31 -2.66 -25.08
N ALA A 299 31.92 -3.23 -26.12
CA ALA A 299 33.22 -3.89 -26.01
C ALA A 299 34.30 -2.91 -25.48
N GLY A 300 35.17 -3.41 -24.59
CA GLY A 300 36.24 -2.62 -23.97
C GLY A 300 35.89 -1.96 -22.63
N VAL A 301 34.65 -2.11 -22.14
CA VAL A 301 34.23 -1.66 -20.80
C VAL A 301 34.26 -2.85 -19.84
N ALA A 302 35.08 -2.79 -18.79
CA ALA A 302 35.13 -3.82 -17.75
C ALA A 302 33.75 -3.94 -17.08
N HIS A 303 33.17 -5.14 -17.09
CA HIS A 303 31.76 -5.35 -16.72
C HIS A 303 31.57 -6.58 -15.84
N GLY A 304 30.77 -6.43 -14.79
CA GLY A 304 30.41 -7.55 -13.93
C GLY A 304 29.23 -7.21 -13.02
N GLY A 305 28.80 -8.17 -12.22
CA GLY A 305 27.73 -7.94 -11.26
C GLY A 305 26.88 -9.17 -10.99
N VAL A 306 25.58 -8.97 -10.72
CA VAL A 306 24.67 -10.06 -10.33
C VAL A 306 23.32 -9.89 -10.99
N VAL A 307 22.79 -10.99 -11.52
CA VAL A 307 21.40 -11.12 -11.96
C VAL A 307 20.63 -11.92 -10.91
N ALA A 308 19.52 -11.40 -10.42
CA ALA A 308 18.60 -12.14 -9.57
C ALA A 308 17.30 -12.44 -10.33
N VAL A 309 16.70 -13.58 -10.04
CA VAL A 309 15.46 -14.03 -10.68
C VAL A 309 14.38 -14.18 -9.63
N GLN A 310 13.20 -13.62 -9.91
CA GLN A 310 11.97 -13.87 -9.17
C GLN A 310 10.86 -14.33 -10.12
N ALA A 311 9.96 -15.16 -9.60
CA ALA A 311 8.80 -15.64 -10.33
C ALA A 311 7.64 -15.90 -9.35
N PRO A 312 6.38 -15.89 -9.81
CA PRO A 312 5.25 -16.33 -9.00
C PRO A 312 5.39 -17.81 -8.61
N ALA A 313 4.78 -18.20 -7.48
CA ALA A 313 4.84 -19.57 -6.95
C ALA A 313 4.32 -20.66 -7.91
N ALA A 314 3.50 -20.27 -8.90
CA ALA A 314 3.01 -21.17 -9.94
C ALA A 314 4.08 -21.56 -10.99
N LEU A 315 5.23 -20.90 -11.00
CA LEU A 315 6.34 -21.20 -11.92
C LEU A 315 7.51 -21.81 -11.15
N ASP A 316 7.86 -23.04 -11.50
CA ASP A 316 9.14 -23.65 -11.15
C ASP A 316 10.21 -23.14 -12.12
N VAL A 317 11.28 -22.55 -11.60
CA VAL A 317 12.34 -21.94 -12.41
C VAL A 317 13.65 -22.59 -12.04
N LYS A 318 14.32 -23.20 -13.02
CA LYS A 318 15.64 -23.82 -12.86
C LYS A 318 16.61 -23.27 -13.89
N LEU A 319 17.88 -23.14 -13.53
CA LEU A 319 18.94 -22.87 -14.49
C LEU A 319 19.15 -24.08 -15.41
N ARG A 320 19.38 -23.83 -16.69
CA ARG A 320 19.71 -24.89 -17.65
C ARG A 320 21.23 -24.91 -17.86
N GLY A 321 21.85 -26.07 -17.64
CA GLY A 321 23.30 -26.26 -17.72
C GLY A 321 24.05 -25.88 -16.45
N LYS A 322 25.36 -26.16 -16.42
CA LYS A 322 26.24 -25.83 -15.28
C LYS A 322 26.60 -24.34 -15.36
N VAL A 323 26.04 -23.52 -14.48
CA VAL A 323 26.29 -22.07 -14.42
C VAL A 323 27.22 -21.78 -13.25
N SER A 324 28.45 -21.35 -13.54
CA SER A 324 29.39 -20.88 -12.52
C SER A 324 28.88 -19.60 -11.85
N GLY A 325 29.13 -19.47 -10.55
CA GLY A 325 28.73 -18.28 -9.79
C GLY A 325 27.23 -18.15 -9.49
N GLN A 326 26.49 -19.26 -9.44
CA GLN A 326 25.13 -19.27 -8.89
C GLN A 326 25.15 -18.93 -7.39
N LEU A 327 24.21 -18.09 -6.96
CA LEU A 327 24.04 -17.63 -5.58
C LEU A 327 22.68 -18.13 -5.06
N ALA A 328 22.63 -18.59 -3.82
CA ALA A 328 21.34 -18.81 -3.17
C ALA A 328 20.63 -17.46 -2.95
N ALA A 329 19.31 -17.47 -2.79
CA ALA A 329 18.52 -16.24 -2.60
C ALA A 329 19.05 -15.36 -1.45
N ARG A 330 19.57 -15.97 -0.38
CA ARG A 330 20.16 -15.30 0.78
C ARG A 330 21.53 -14.65 0.51
N ASP A 331 22.25 -15.13 -0.50
CA ASP A 331 23.61 -14.66 -0.85
C ASP A 331 23.56 -13.55 -1.92
N VAL A 332 22.36 -13.18 -2.37
CA VAL A 332 22.16 -12.08 -3.31
C VAL A 332 22.45 -10.74 -2.62
N PRO A 333 23.18 -9.80 -3.26
CA PRO A 333 23.48 -8.50 -2.65
C PRO A 333 22.23 -7.75 -2.17
N ALA A 334 22.30 -7.18 -0.97
CA ALA A 334 21.17 -6.47 -0.34
C ALA A 334 20.58 -5.35 -1.22
N ALA A 335 21.43 -4.62 -1.97
CA ALA A 335 21.01 -3.60 -2.91
C ALA A 335 20.10 -4.14 -4.05
N LEU A 336 20.32 -5.40 -4.46
CA LEU A 336 19.49 -6.06 -5.48
C LEU A 336 18.22 -6.66 -4.86
N ALA A 337 18.32 -7.21 -3.65
CA ALA A 337 17.14 -7.68 -2.89
C ALA A 337 16.16 -6.52 -2.59
N ALA A 338 16.66 -5.32 -2.30
CA ALA A 338 15.87 -4.13 -2.06
C ALA A 338 15.05 -3.65 -3.27
N LEU A 339 15.34 -4.15 -4.49
CA LEU A 339 14.54 -3.82 -5.69
C LEU A 339 13.19 -4.53 -5.72
N THR A 340 12.93 -5.49 -4.83
CA THR A 340 11.68 -6.25 -4.79
C THR A 340 11.18 -6.50 -3.37
N ARG A 341 9.86 -6.68 -3.25
CA ARG A 341 9.20 -7.17 -2.02
C ARG A 341 8.83 -8.66 -2.12
N SER A 342 9.04 -9.28 -3.27
CA SER A 342 8.78 -10.72 -3.48
C SER A 342 10.05 -11.53 -3.23
N PRO A 343 9.94 -12.79 -2.78
CA PRO A 343 11.11 -13.62 -2.54
C PRO A 343 11.87 -13.90 -3.84
N LEU A 344 13.20 -13.75 -3.79
CA LEU A 344 14.09 -14.14 -4.87
C LEU A 344 14.23 -15.66 -4.89
N LEU A 345 14.36 -16.24 -6.08
CA LEU A 345 14.61 -17.67 -6.24
C LEU A 345 16.10 -18.00 -6.12
N PHE A 346 16.92 -17.27 -6.88
CA PHE A 346 18.37 -17.40 -6.89
C PHE A 346 19.01 -16.18 -7.58
N GLY A 347 20.33 -16.05 -7.43
CA GLY A 347 21.16 -15.13 -8.17
C GLY A 347 22.19 -15.83 -9.05
N VAL A 348 22.76 -15.11 -10.00
CA VAL A 348 23.86 -15.57 -10.87
C VAL A 348 24.84 -14.41 -11.04
N ARG A 349 26.12 -14.66 -10.76
CA ARG A 349 27.19 -13.69 -11.01
C ARG A 349 27.39 -13.51 -12.52
N LEU A 350 27.47 -12.26 -12.94
CA LEU A 350 27.78 -11.90 -14.32
C LEU A 350 29.28 -11.92 -14.54
N ASP A 351 29.69 -12.60 -15.60
CA ASP A 351 31.02 -12.51 -16.22
C ASP A 351 30.93 -11.68 -17.51
N GLU A 352 32.07 -11.20 -18.01
CA GLU A 352 32.14 -10.31 -19.18
C GLU A 352 31.61 -10.96 -20.48
N LYS A 353 31.65 -12.28 -20.59
CA LYS A 353 31.30 -13.01 -21.81
C LYS A 353 29.80 -13.39 -21.86
N ARG A 354 29.12 -13.42 -20.71
CA ARG A 354 27.73 -13.91 -20.59
C ARG A 354 26.72 -12.98 -21.23
N ALA A 355 26.16 -13.41 -22.37
CA ALA A 355 25.17 -12.67 -23.13
C ALA A 355 23.71 -12.93 -22.70
N SER A 356 23.45 -14.08 -22.07
CA SER A 356 22.11 -14.51 -21.72
C SER A 356 22.12 -15.56 -20.61
N LEU A 357 20.95 -15.86 -20.06
CA LEU A 357 20.73 -16.89 -19.05
C LEU A 357 19.70 -17.90 -19.55
N ALA A 358 20.12 -19.15 -19.73
CA ALA A 358 19.21 -20.23 -20.10
C ALA A 358 18.49 -20.78 -18.85
N LEU A 359 17.16 -20.77 -18.89
CA LEU A 359 16.29 -21.23 -17.81
C LEU A 359 15.32 -22.30 -18.33
N ARG A 360 15.00 -23.26 -17.49
CA ARG A 360 13.86 -24.15 -17.68
C ARG A 360 12.72 -23.67 -16.78
N LEU A 361 11.62 -23.26 -17.42
CA LEU A 361 10.38 -22.89 -16.75
C LEU A 361 9.43 -24.08 -16.81
N LYS A 362 8.99 -24.56 -15.65
CA LYS A 362 7.92 -25.55 -15.55
C LYS A 362 6.76 -24.93 -14.79
N ARG A 363 5.61 -24.78 -15.46
CA ARG A 363 4.39 -24.38 -14.79
C ARG A 363 4.03 -25.50 -13.82
N ARG A 364 4.10 -25.20 -12.53
CA ARG A 364 3.50 -26.06 -11.53
C ARG A 364 2.00 -26.01 -11.80
N ARG A 365 1.33 -27.16 -11.82
CA ARG A 365 -0.11 -27.13 -11.55
C ARG A 365 -0.22 -26.40 -10.23
N ALA A 366 -0.70 -25.16 -10.26
CA ALA A 366 -1.19 -24.55 -9.04
C ALA A 366 -2.20 -25.58 -8.56
N VAL A 367 -1.88 -26.31 -7.50
CA VAL A 367 -2.92 -26.93 -6.72
C VAL A 367 -3.61 -25.71 -6.13
N VAL A 368 -4.57 -25.19 -6.89
CA VAL A 368 -5.54 -24.27 -6.38
C VAL A 368 -6.30 -25.13 -5.39
N LEU A 369 -5.79 -25.20 -4.16
CA LEU A 369 -6.53 -25.68 -3.00
C LEU A 369 -7.67 -24.69 -2.68
N ALA A 370 -8.05 -23.80 -3.59
CA ALA A 370 -9.28 -23.04 -3.51
C ALA A 370 -10.44 -23.96 -3.90
N ARG A 371 -10.76 -24.85 -2.96
CA ARG A 371 -12.03 -25.56 -2.92
C ARG A 371 -13.11 -24.51 -2.61
N THR A 372 -14.28 -24.64 -3.23
CA THR A 372 -15.49 -24.04 -2.66
C THR A 372 -15.56 -24.47 -1.21
N LEU A 373 -15.70 -23.53 -0.28
CA LEU A 373 -15.70 -23.79 1.15
C LEU A 373 -16.76 -22.93 1.83
N VAL A 374 -17.44 -23.51 2.83
CA VAL A 374 -18.36 -22.77 3.70
C VAL A 374 -17.59 -22.29 4.92
N ASP A 375 -17.28 -20.99 5.00
CA ASP A 375 -16.59 -20.42 6.16
C ASP A 375 -17.43 -20.60 7.43
N HIS A 376 -18.73 -20.35 7.31
CA HIS A 376 -19.65 -20.45 8.42
C HIS A 376 -21.03 -20.97 7.99
N LEU A 377 -21.49 -22.01 8.69
CA LEU A 377 -22.85 -22.52 8.62
C LEU A 377 -23.58 -22.17 9.90
N GLN A 378 -24.68 -21.44 9.78
CA GLN A 378 -25.60 -21.13 10.87
C GLN A 378 -26.95 -21.76 10.59
N ALA A 379 -27.44 -22.57 11.52
CA ALA A 379 -28.77 -23.15 11.46
C ALA A 379 -29.61 -22.72 12.66
N ALA A 380 -30.90 -22.55 12.45
CA ALA A 380 -31.90 -22.39 13.48
C ALA A 380 -33.07 -23.31 13.18
N THR A 381 -33.35 -24.25 14.08
CA THR A 381 -34.49 -25.17 13.98
C THR A 381 -35.49 -24.85 15.08
N LEU A 382 -36.73 -24.60 14.69
CA LEU A 382 -37.88 -24.41 15.56
C LEU A 382 -38.67 -25.72 15.55
N LEU A 383 -38.77 -26.40 16.69
CA LEU A 383 -39.70 -27.51 16.87
C LEU A 383 -41.00 -26.92 17.41
N LEU A 384 -42.11 -27.17 16.72
CA LEU A 384 -43.44 -26.69 17.10
C LEU A 384 -44.18 -27.75 17.93
N SER A 385 -45.22 -27.33 18.66
CA SER A 385 -45.99 -28.20 19.56
C SER A 385 -46.76 -29.29 18.81
N ASP A 386 -47.14 -29.03 17.55
CA ASP A 386 -47.75 -30.01 16.64
C ASP A 386 -46.75 -31.07 16.14
N GLY A 387 -45.46 -30.93 16.46
CA GLY A 387 -44.39 -31.83 16.03
C GLY A 387 -43.77 -31.49 14.68
N SER A 388 -44.21 -30.41 14.03
CA SER A 388 -43.56 -29.89 12.83
C SER A 388 -42.26 -29.14 13.17
N GLU A 389 -41.34 -29.12 12.22
CA GLU A 389 -40.02 -28.49 12.34
C GLU A 389 -39.84 -27.47 11.24
N VAL A 390 -39.44 -26.25 11.59
CA VAL A 390 -39.03 -25.23 10.63
C VAL A 390 -37.55 -24.96 10.83
N THR A 391 -36.75 -25.16 9.79
CA THR A 391 -35.32 -24.91 9.83
C THR A 391 -34.92 -23.82 8.85
N LYS A 392 -34.23 -22.80 9.36
CA LYS A 392 -33.56 -21.75 8.59
C LYS A 392 -32.05 -21.95 8.65
N LEU A 393 -31.39 -21.90 7.51
CA LEU A 393 -29.96 -22.12 7.34
C LEU A 393 -29.34 -20.94 6.59
N LYS A 394 -28.21 -20.44 7.09
CA LYS A 394 -27.41 -19.37 6.49
C LYS A 394 -25.98 -19.87 6.31
N LEU A 395 -25.49 -19.86 5.08
CA LEU A 395 -24.18 -20.34 4.66
C LEU A 395 -23.36 -19.15 4.15
N SER A 396 -22.18 -18.93 4.69
CA SER A 396 -21.19 -17.99 4.14
C SER A 396 -20.19 -18.77 3.30
N LEU A 397 -20.25 -18.63 1.98
CA LEU A 397 -19.44 -19.41 1.04
C LEU A 397 -18.41 -18.57 0.31
N ARG A 398 -17.23 -19.15 0.09
CA ARG A 398 -16.28 -18.72 -0.94
C ARG A 398 -16.31 -19.78 -2.04
N ASN A 399 -16.51 -19.33 -3.28
CA ASN A 399 -16.63 -20.18 -4.44
C ASN A 399 -15.82 -19.63 -5.61
N ASN A 400 -14.86 -20.41 -6.12
CA ASN A 400 -14.01 -19.97 -7.23
C ASN A 400 -14.27 -20.70 -8.54
N THR A 401 -14.86 -21.90 -8.47
CA THR A 401 -14.92 -22.81 -9.63
C THR A 401 -16.20 -23.64 -9.73
N ARG A 402 -17.00 -23.80 -8.67
CA ARG A 402 -18.24 -24.60 -8.74
C ARG A 402 -19.40 -23.78 -9.28
N GLN A 403 -20.22 -24.41 -10.12
CA GLN A 403 -21.43 -23.80 -10.66
C GLN A 403 -22.64 -23.99 -9.73
N TYR A 404 -22.66 -25.06 -8.94
CA TYR A 404 -23.78 -25.39 -8.04
C TYR A 404 -23.28 -25.90 -6.69
N LEU A 405 -24.05 -25.64 -5.63
CA LEU A 405 -23.96 -26.29 -4.33
C LEU A 405 -25.01 -27.40 -4.30
N ARG A 406 -24.58 -28.63 -3.99
CA ARG A 406 -25.49 -29.77 -3.90
C ARG A 406 -25.92 -29.95 -2.44
N LEU A 407 -27.21 -29.77 -2.19
CA LEU A 407 -27.84 -29.85 -0.89
C LEU A 407 -28.78 -31.05 -0.82
N ARG A 408 -28.58 -31.96 0.12
CA ARG A 408 -29.54 -33.05 0.39
C ARG A 408 -30.40 -32.67 1.58
N LEU A 409 -31.64 -32.29 1.33
CA LEU A 409 -32.61 -31.99 2.38
C LEU A 409 -32.97 -33.29 3.13
N PRO A 410 -33.36 -33.22 4.42
CA PRO A 410 -33.92 -34.37 5.12
C PRO A 410 -35.16 -34.93 4.39
N SER A 411 -35.37 -36.24 4.51
CA SER A 411 -36.53 -36.92 3.91
C SER A 411 -37.85 -36.30 4.37
N GLY A 412 -38.75 -35.98 3.43
CA GLY A 412 -40.04 -35.33 3.73
C GLY A 412 -39.97 -33.81 3.90
N ALA A 413 -38.82 -33.17 3.71
CA ALA A 413 -38.69 -31.72 3.85
C ALA A 413 -39.29 -30.98 2.65
N ARG A 414 -40.19 -30.03 2.92
CA ARG A 414 -40.71 -29.06 1.96
C ARG A 414 -39.85 -27.79 2.00
N LEU A 415 -39.21 -27.46 0.88
CA LEU A 415 -38.44 -26.23 0.72
C LEU A 415 -39.38 -25.03 0.74
N LEU A 416 -39.08 -24.02 1.56
CA LEU A 416 -39.85 -22.77 1.64
C LEU A 416 -39.27 -21.71 0.70
N HIS A 417 -37.96 -21.45 0.81
CA HIS A 417 -37.25 -20.52 -0.07
C HIS A 417 -35.73 -20.78 -0.06
N VAL A 418 -35.07 -20.28 -1.11
CA VAL A 418 -33.61 -20.15 -1.19
C VAL A 418 -33.27 -18.76 -1.71
N LEU A 419 -32.40 -18.06 -0.98
CA LEU A 419 -31.93 -16.72 -1.29
C LEU A 419 -30.41 -16.73 -1.43
N ILE A 420 -29.88 -16.10 -2.48
CA ILE A 420 -28.46 -15.78 -2.64
C ILE A 420 -28.32 -14.28 -2.42
N ASP A 421 -27.63 -13.91 -1.35
CA ASP A 421 -27.45 -12.52 -0.91
C ASP A 421 -28.77 -11.75 -0.78
N GLY A 422 -29.83 -12.43 -0.33
CA GLY A 422 -31.17 -11.87 -0.14
C GLY A 422 -32.05 -11.86 -1.40
N LEU A 423 -31.55 -12.30 -2.55
CA LEU A 423 -32.33 -12.42 -3.78
C LEU A 423 -32.76 -13.86 -4.00
N VAL A 424 -34.00 -14.08 -4.46
CA VAL A 424 -34.52 -15.41 -4.78
C VAL A 424 -33.63 -16.08 -5.83
N ALA A 425 -33.18 -17.29 -5.54
CA ALA A 425 -32.35 -18.08 -6.43
C ALA A 425 -33.16 -19.19 -7.11
N ALA A 426 -33.03 -19.31 -8.43
CA ALA A 426 -33.59 -20.43 -9.16
C ALA A 426 -32.85 -21.71 -8.77
N THR A 427 -33.54 -22.66 -8.16
CA THR A 427 -32.98 -23.95 -7.75
C THR A 427 -33.49 -25.06 -8.66
N SER A 428 -32.62 -25.97 -9.07
CA SER A 428 -33.02 -27.20 -9.78
C SER A 428 -32.86 -28.42 -8.88
N ARG A 429 -33.47 -29.55 -9.25
CA ARG A 429 -33.32 -30.83 -8.56
C ARG A 429 -32.61 -31.83 -9.46
N GLU A 430 -31.68 -32.59 -8.89
CA GLU A 430 -31.00 -33.71 -9.55
C GLU A 430 -31.07 -34.90 -8.60
N GLY A 431 -32.01 -35.82 -8.86
CA GLY A 431 -32.33 -36.93 -7.94
C GLY A 431 -32.77 -36.42 -6.56
N ASP A 432 -32.08 -36.86 -5.50
CA ASP A 432 -32.32 -36.47 -4.10
C ASP A 432 -31.68 -35.13 -3.70
N ALA A 433 -30.91 -34.51 -4.60
CA ALA A 433 -30.15 -33.30 -4.33
C ALA A 433 -30.81 -32.05 -4.92
N LEU A 434 -30.90 -31.00 -4.12
CA LEU A 434 -31.21 -29.64 -4.53
C LEU A 434 -29.93 -28.97 -5.01
N LEU A 435 -29.93 -28.45 -6.23
CA LEU A 435 -28.85 -27.67 -6.82
C LEU A 435 -29.13 -26.18 -6.65
N VAL A 436 -28.29 -25.52 -5.87
CA VAL A 436 -28.33 -24.07 -5.70
C VAL A 436 -27.21 -23.45 -6.52
N PRO A 437 -27.50 -22.55 -7.48
CA PRO A 437 -26.47 -21.95 -8.31
C PRO A 437 -25.48 -21.16 -7.45
N LEU A 438 -24.21 -21.27 -7.77
CA LEU A 438 -23.13 -20.56 -7.11
C LEU A 438 -22.55 -19.53 -8.06
N ARG A 439 -22.47 -18.29 -7.59
CA ARG A 439 -21.69 -17.26 -8.26
C ARG A 439 -20.20 -17.40 -7.94
N GLN A 440 -19.36 -16.90 -8.84
CA GLN A 440 -17.92 -16.84 -8.60
C GLN A 440 -17.62 -15.68 -7.63
N SER A 441 -16.75 -15.95 -6.66
CA SER A 441 -16.28 -14.98 -5.68
C SER A 441 -15.37 -13.98 -6.39
N GLU A 442 -15.71 -12.70 -6.34
CA GLU A 442 -14.88 -11.64 -6.89
C GLU A 442 -13.53 -11.60 -6.17
N ARG A 443 -12.45 -11.57 -6.95
CA ARG A 443 -11.09 -11.33 -6.45
C ARG A 443 -10.91 -9.83 -6.21
N ILE A 444 -10.82 -9.43 -4.95
CA ILE A 444 -10.61 -8.03 -4.60
C ILE A 444 -9.14 -7.71 -4.83
N SER A 445 -8.87 -6.70 -5.67
CA SER A 445 -7.56 -6.04 -5.77
C SER A 445 -7.69 -4.61 -5.27
N ASP A 446 -6.69 -4.10 -4.55
CA ASP A 446 -6.71 -2.76 -3.93
C ASP A 446 -7.01 -1.60 -4.93
N LYS A 447 -6.90 -1.85 -6.24
CA LYS A 447 -7.17 -0.85 -7.29
C LYS A 447 -8.63 -0.75 -7.75
N ARG A 448 -9.49 -1.73 -7.43
CA ARG A 448 -10.94 -1.66 -7.72
C ARG A 448 -11.69 -1.75 -6.39
N GLY A 449 -12.09 -0.62 -5.83
CA GLY A 449 -12.95 -0.59 -4.65
C GLY A 449 -14.29 -1.24 -4.96
N ARG A 450 -14.77 -2.14 -4.09
CA ARG A 450 -16.12 -2.71 -4.20
C ARG A 450 -17.13 -1.67 -3.76
N VAL A 451 -18.30 -1.63 -4.40
CA VAL A 451 -19.43 -0.77 -4.03
C VAL A 451 -20.63 -1.63 -3.65
N HIS A 452 -21.25 -1.34 -2.51
CA HIS A 452 -22.48 -1.96 -2.03
C HIS A 452 -23.63 -0.95 -2.12
N VAL A 453 -24.79 -1.38 -2.63
CA VAL A 453 -26.01 -0.58 -2.63
C VAL A 453 -26.82 -0.97 -1.40
N VAL A 454 -27.08 -0.01 -0.51
CA VAL A 454 -27.84 -0.21 0.72
C VAL A 454 -29.28 -0.61 0.41
N ARG A 455 -29.78 -1.63 1.09
CA ARG A 455 -31.16 -2.12 0.97
C ARG A 455 -32.03 -1.64 2.11
N ASP A 456 -33.34 -1.82 1.95
CA ASP A 456 -34.33 -1.46 2.97
C ASP A 456 -34.05 -2.15 4.32
N GLY A 457 -34.10 -1.37 5.41
CA GLY A 457 -33.82 -1.83 6.77
C GLY A 457 -32.39 -2.27 7.09
N GLN A 458 -31.42 -2.10 6.18
CA GLN A 458 -30.06 -2.62 6.34
C GLN A 458 -29.14 -1.68 7.16
N THR A 459 -28.43 -2.19 8.16
CA THR A 459 -27.47 -1.42 8.96
C THR A 459 -26.02 -1.57 8.45
N LEU A 460 -25.11 -0.67 8.85
CA LEU A 460 -23.67 -0.84 8.58
C LEU A 460 -23.10 -2.11 9.23
N GLY A 461 -23.65 -2.52 10.37
CA GLY A 461 -23.35 -3.80 11.01
C GLY A 461 -23.71 -4.99 10.11
N ASP A 462 -24.86 -4.94 9.43
CA ASP A 462 -25.30 -5.97 8.49
C ASP A 462 -24.40 -6.03 7.25
N ILE A 463 -23.99 -4.86 6.74
CA ILE A 463 -23.05 -4.76 5.60
C ILE A 463 -21.66 -5.26 5.99
N ALA A 464 -21.17 -4.91 7.18
CA ALA A 464 -19.90 -5.40 7.69
C ALA A 464 -19.93 -6.91 7.93
N HIS A 465 -21.04 -7.42 8.45
CA HIS A 465 -21.25 -8.85 8.59
C HIS A 465 -21.28 -9.55 7.23
N PHE A 466 -21.92 -8.94 6.22
CA PHE A 466 -21.96 -9.46 4.86
C PHE A 466 -20.56 -9.59 4.24
N TYR A 467 -19.73 -8.55 4.33
CA TYR A 467 -18.43 -8.53 3.66
C TYR A 467 -17.26 -9.06 4.48
N TYR A 468 -17.32 -8.96 5.81
CA TYR A 468 -16.21 -9.33 6.69
C TYR A 468 -16.53 -10.45 7.67
N SER A 469 -17.74 -11.02 7.59
CA SER A 469 -18.29 -12.00 8.54
C SER A 469 -18.23 -11.54 9.99
N ASP A 470 -18.16 -10.23 10.21
CA ASP A 470 -17.91 -9.63 11.51
C ASP A 470 -18.62 -8.26 11.58
N PRO A 471 -19.78 -8.18 12.26
CA PRO A 471 -20.55 -6.95 12.35
C PRO A 471 -19.75 -5.83 13.03
N ALA A 472 -18.80 -6.14 13.92
CA ALA A 472 -17.97 -5.16 14.61
C ALA A 472 -17.00 -4.40 13.67
N LYS A 473 -16.92 -4.80 12.40
CA LYS A 473 -16.09 -4.14 11.38
C LYS A 473 -16.79 -3.04 10.59
N TRP A 474 -18.01 -2.69 10.97
CA TRP A 474 -18.71 -1.53 10.42
C TRP A 474 -17.87 -0.22 10.44
N PRO A 475 -16.96 0.04 11.40
CA PRO A 475 -16.14 1.25 11.38
C PRO A 475 -15.14 1.33 10.20
N LEU A 476 -14.82 0.20 9.55
CA LEU A 476 -14.00 0.21 8.33
C LEU A 476 -14.79 0.77 7.15
N ILE A 477 -16.07 0.40 7.04
CA ILE A 477 -16.97 0.88 5.99
C ILE A 477 -17.28 2.36 6.24
N LEU A 478 -17.56 2.76 7.49
CA LEU A 478 -17.78 4.16 7.81
C LEU A 478 -16.56 5.03 7.45
N ARG A 479 -15.34 4.60 7.82
CA ARG A 479 -14.09 5.33 7.49
C ARG A 479 -13.86 5.46 5.98
N ALA A 480 -14.14 4.42 5.21
CA ALA A 480 -13.98 4.44 3.75
C ALA A 480 -15.03 5.31 3.03
N ASN A 481 -16.13 5.66 3.70
CA ASN A 481 -17.26 6.41 3.15
C ASN A 481 -17.57 7.69 3.92
N ARG A 482 -16.58 8.28 4.60
CA ARG A 482 -16.77 9.53 5.37
C ARG A 482 -17.29 10.71 4.54
N SER A 483 -17.15 10.67 3.22
CA SER A 483 -17.71 11.66 2.31
C SER A 483 -19.23 11.55 2.13
N ILE A 484 -19.84 10.42 2.51
CA ILE A 484 -21.28 10.13 2.33
C ILE A 484 -21.96 9.84 3.68
N LEU A 485 -21.26 9.18 4.61
CA LEU A 485 -21.77 8.80 5.93
C LEU A 485 -21.11 9.63 7.03
N ARG A 486 -21.93 10.35 7.82
CA ARG A 486 -21.46 11.13 8.98
C ARG A 486 -21.21 10.23 10.19
N ASP A 487 -22.14 9.33 10.47
CA ASP A 487 -22.15 8.41 11.61
C ASP A 487 -22.81 7.05 11.24
N GLU A 488 -22.89 6.11 12.19
CA GLU A 488 -23.42 4.76 11.93
C GLU A 488 -24.88 4.76 11.46
N LYS A 489 -25.67 5.75 11.91
CA LYS A 489 -27.11 5.84 11.65
C LYS A 489 -27.46 6.61 10.38
N SER A 490 -26.50 7.31 9.76
CA SER A 490 -26.71 8.06 8.51
C SER A 490 -26.92 7.21 7.24
N ILE A 491 -27.03 5.90 7.38
CA ILE A 491 -27.23 4.96 6.27
C ILE A 491 -28.65 5.07 5.71
N GLN A 492 -28.78 5.24 4.39
CA GLN A 492 -30.06 5.32 3.68
C GLN A 492 -30.15 4.32 2.53
N VAL A 493 -31.37 3.84 2.27
CA VAL A 493 -31.67 2.91 1.17
C VAL A 493 -31.22 3.50 -0.17
N GLY A 494 -30.59 2.68 -1.01
CA GLY A 494 -30.08 3.07 -2.32
C GLY A 494 -28.67 3.68 -2.31
N GLN A 495 -28.10 4.00 -1.15
CA GLN A 495 -26.75 4.58 -1.08
C GLN A 495 -25.67 3.61 -1.56
N ARG A 496 -24.67 4.14 -2.27
CA ARG A 496 -23.53 3.38 -2.81
C ARG A 496 -22.32 3.51 -1.88
N LEU A 497 -22.05 2.49 -1.08
CA LEU A 497 -20.96 2.47 -0.10
C LEU A 497 -19.76 1.68 -0.60
N ARG A 498 -18.57 2.29 -0.53
CA ARG A 498 -17.28 1.65 -0.81
C ARG A 498 -16.89 0.68 0.30
N ILE A 499 -16.58 -0.56 -0.06
CA ILE A 499 -16.18 -1.61 0.87
C ILE A 499 -14.66 -1.85 0.78
N PRO A 500 -13.86 -1.49 1.80
CA PRO A 500 -12.42 -1.71 1.80
C PRO A 500 -12.02 -3.18 2.01
N SER A 501 -10.84 -3.60 1.54
CA SER A 501 -10.23 -4.89 1.86
C SER A 501 -9.72 -4.93 3.31
N LYS A 502 -9.70 -6.11 3.94
CA LYS A 502 -9.34 -6.27 5.36
C LYS A 502 -7.82 -6.35 5.55
N GLY A 503 -7.11 -5.24 5.32
CA GLY A 503 -5.68 -5.09 5.64
C GLY A 503 -4.70 -5.36 4.48
N PRO A 504 -3.38 -5.21 4.70
CA PRO A 504 -2.40 -5.27 3.62
C PRO A 504 -2.04 -6.72 3.25
N VAL A 505 -2.31 -7.06 1.98
CA VAL A 505 -1.86 -8.24 1.21
C VAL A 505 -2.44 -9.62 1.58
N THR A 506 -3.55 -9.98 0.91
CA THR A 506 -3.68 -11.13 -0.02
C THR A 506 -4.88 -10.84 -0.92
N VAL A 507 -4.97 -11.40 -2.13
CA VAL A 507 -6.21 -11.32 -2.93
C VAL A 507 -7.33 -11.97 -2.10
N GLU A 508 -8.16 -11.15 -1.45
CA GLU A 508 -9.29 -11.64 -0.68
C GLU A 508 -10.42 -11.96 -1.67
N GLU A 509 -10.77 -13.23 -1.78
CA GLU A 509 -11.97 -13.69 -2.48
C GLU A 509 -13.18 -13.35 -1.61
N SER A 510 -14.14 -12.59 -2.14
CA SER A 510 -15.37 -12.29 -1.42
C SER A 510 -16.16 -13.54 -1.09
N SER A 511 -16.60 -13.66 0.16
CA SER A 511 -17.68 -14.57 0.49
C SER A 511 -19.04 -13.98 0.07
N PHE A 512 -19.98 -14.85 -0.26
CA PHE A 512 -21.40 -14.50 -0.43
C PHE A 512 -22.26 -15.43 0.43
N VAL A 513 -23.50 -15.01 0.68
CA VAL A 513 -24.39 -15.69 1.62
C VAL A 513 -25.49 -16.44 0.88
N ILE A 514 -25.68 -17.71 1.22
CA ILE A 514 -26.86 -18.48 0.83
C ILE A 514 -27.72 -18.67 2.05
N GLU A 515 -28.98 -18.25 1.96
CA GLU A 515 -30.00 -18.50 2.97
C GLU A 515 -31.01 -19.48 2.39
N LEU A 516 -31.39 -20.50 3.17
CA LEU A 516 -32.46 -21.42 2.80
C LEU A 516 -33.33 -21.73 4.01
N ALA A 517 -34.62 -21.94 3.78
CA ALA A 517 -35.55 -22.38 4.79
C ALA A 517 -36.36 -23.57 4.29
N TYR A 518 -36.62 -24.53 5.16
CA TYR A 518 -37.45 -25.70 4.88
C TYR A 518 -38.30 -26.07 6.09
N ARG A 519 -39.44 -26.72 5.83
CA ARG A 519 -40.33 -27.29 6.84
C ARG A 519 -40.35 -28.80 6.72
N LEU A 520 -40.36 -29.48 7.85
CA LEU A 520 -40.62 -30.91 7.98
C LEU A 520 -41.89 -31.07 8.80
N ASP A 521 -42.88 -31.75 8.25
CA ASP A 521 -44.05 -32.12 9.04
C ASP A 521 -43.70 -33.34 9.90
N GLY A 522 -44.24 -33.38 11.12
CA GLY A 522 -43.98 -34.45 12.06
C GLY A 522 -45.21 -34.76 12.89
N GLY A 523 -45.24 -35.95 13.47
CA GLY A 523 -46.34 -36.36 14.34
C GLY A 523 -46.35 -35.60 15.67
N ALA A 524 -47.54 -35.48 16.25
CA ALA A 524 -47.78 -34.83 17.53
C ALA A 524 -46.79 -35.30 18.62
N LEU A 525 -46.29 -34.35 19.39
CA LEU A 525 -45.32 -34.63 20.44
C LEU A 525 -46.00 -35.37 21.60
N ARG A 526 -45.39 -36.46 22.06
CA ARG A 526 -45.90 -37.26 23.18
C ARG A 526 -45.55 -36.63 24.52
N ALA A 527 -46.18 -37.09 25.61
CA ALA A 527 -45.86 -36.63 26.97
C ALA A 527 -44.40 -36.91 27.39
N ALA A 528 -43.73 -37.88 26.76
CA ALA A 528 -42.28 -38.05 26.80
C ALA A 528 -41.82 -38.72 25.51
N GLY A 529 -40.59 -38.45 25.07
CA GLY A 529 -40.11 -39.02 23.83
C GLY A 529 -38.69 -38.62 23.44
N ARG A 530 -38.31 -39.08 22.25
CA ARG A 530 -37.05 -38.75 21.58
C ARG A 530 -37.37 -38.10 20.24
N ARG A 531 -36.70 -37.00 19.93
CA ARG A 531 -36.78 -36.36 18.61
C ARG A 531 -35.40 -36.24 18.01
N ARG A 532 -35.23 -36.76 16.79
CA ARG A 532 -34.00 -36.67 16.04
C ARG A 532 -34.15 -35.64 14.92
N LEU A 533 -33.37 -34.57 15.02
CA LEU A 533 -33.30 -33.46 14.09
C LEU A 533 -32.09 -33.65 13.18
N ARG A 534 -32.22 -33.26 11.92
CA ARG A 534 -31.13 -33.33 10.93
C ARG A 534 -31.04 -32.05 10.11
N LEU A 535 -29.82 -31.56 9.94
CA LEU A 535 -29.50 -30.53 8.95
C LEU A 535 -29.27 -31.17 7.57
N PRO A 536 -29.43 -30.40 6.48
CA PRO A 536 -29.13 -30.91 5.15
C PRO A 536 -27.67 -31.34 5.00
N GLY A 537 -27.45 -32.36 4.16
CA GLY A 537 -26.11 -32.75 3.72
C GLY A 537 -25.56 -31.76 2.70
N LEU A 538 -24.26 -31.48 2.78
CA LEU A 538 -23.54 -30.54 1.91
C LEU A 538 -22.40 -31.26 1.19
N ASP A 539 -22.23 -30.99 -0.10
CA ASP A 539 -21.09 -31.48 -0.89
C ASP A 539 -19.81 -30.61 -0.73
N VAL A 540 -19.88 -29.60 0.14
CA VAL A 540 -18.82 -28.65 0.48
C VAL A 540 -18.49 -28.75 1.97
N ASP A 541 -17.21 -28.67 2.32
CA ASP A 541 -16.75 -28.64 3.72
C ASP A 541 -17.12 -27.31 4.39
N ALA A 542 -17.62 -27.37 5.63
CA ALA A 542 -17.83 -26.19 6.45
C ALA A 542 -16.74 -26.06 7.51
N THR A 543 -16.12 -24.88 7.66
CA THR A 543 -15.08 -24.65 8.68
C THR A 543 -15.70 -24.61 10.08
N ARG A 544 -16.85 -23.94 10.22
CA ARG A 544 -17.55 -23.78 11.49
C ARG A 544 -19.06 -23.88 11.34
N THR A 545 -19.68 -24.77 12.12
CA THR A 545 -21.14 -24.86 12.24
C THR A 545 -21.62 -24.36 13.60
N THR A 546 -22.68 -23.55 13.61
CA THR A 546 -23.47 -23.20 14.80
C THR A 546 -24.93 -23.53 14.55
N TRP A 547 -25.53 -24.31 15.44
CA TRP A 547 -26.93 -24.70 15.34
C TRP A 547 -27.68 -24.23 16.60
N HIS A 548 -28.75 -23.47 16.41
CA HIS A 548 -29.69 -23.08 17.44
C HIS A 548 -30.94 -23.95 17.35
N LEU A 549 -31.32 -24.59 18.45
CA LEU A 549 -32.57 -25.32 18.57
C LEU A 549 -33.51 -24.56 19.50
N TYR A 550 -34.74 -24.33 19.04
CA TYR A 550 -35.82 -23.75 19.81
C TYR A 550 -36.85 -24.83 20.09
N LEU A 551 -37.06 -25.14 21.36
CA LEU A 551 -38.06 -26.11 21.82
C LEU A 551 -39.27 -25.38 22.41
N PRO A 552 -40.50 -25.90 22.24
CA PRO A 552 -41.69 -25.38 22.89
C PRO A 552 -41.51 -25.29 24.42
N ARG A 553 -42.15 -24.33 25.08
CA ARG A 553 -41.98 -24.11 26.53
C ARG A 553 -42.53 -25.27 27.36
N GLU A 554 -43.44 -26.04 26.76
CA GLU A 554 -44.12 -27.19 27.34
C GLU A 554 -43.20 -28.41 27.38
N LEU A 555 -42.07 -28.39 26.67
CA LEU A 555 -41.09 -29.47 26.67
C LEU A 555 -39.90 -29.14 27.57
N THR A 556 -39.61 -30.05 28.49
CA THR A 556 -38.39 -30.04 29.27
C THR A 556 -37.38 -31.01 28.65
N PRO A 557 -36.27 -30.53 28.05
CA PRO A 557 -35.25 -31.43 27.53
C PRO A 557 -34.47 -32.10 28.66
N LEU A 558 -34.34 -33.43 28.60
CA LEU A 558 -33.62 -34.27 29.56
C LEU A 558 -32.16 -34.53 29.15
N SER A 559 -31.88 -34.69 27.86
CA SER A 559 -30.53 -34.81 27.32
C SER A 559 -30.48 -34.46 25.84
N PHE A 560 -29.31 -34.04 25.39
CA PHE A 560 -28.98 -33.88 23.99
C PHE A 560 -27.83 -34.83 23.63
N SER A 561 -27.93 -35.51 22.50
CA SER A 561 -26.88 -36.34 21.91
C SER A 561 -26.77 -36.03 20.43
N GLY A 562 -25.62 -36.34 19.81
CA GLY A 562 -25.42 -36.16 18.38
C GLY A 562 -24.06 -35.60 18.03
N ASP A 563 -23.98 -35.02 16.84
CA ASP A 563 -22.72 -34.68 16.19
C ASP A 563 -22.16 -33.33 16.63
N LEU A 564 -22.79 -32.59 17.54
CA LEU A 564 -22.37 -31.24 17.92
C LEU A 564 -22.10 -31.11 19.41
N THR A 565 -21.14 -30.25 19.76
CA THR A 565 -20.87 -29.90 21.16
C THR A 565 -21.88 -28.85 21.63
N GLN A 566 -22.59 -29.14 22.72
CA GLN A 566 -23.52 -28.22 23.34
C GLN A 566 -22.78 -27.07 24.04
N LEU A 567 -23.15 -25.82 23.74
CA LEU A 567 -22.59 -24.60 24.35
C LEU A 567 -23.48 -24.00 25.44
N THR A 568 -24.79 -24.22 25.38
CA THR A 568 -25.73 -23.74 26.41
C THR A 568 -25.90 -24.80 27.49
N ALA A 569 -25.72 -24.48 28.77
CA ALA A 569 -26.07 -25.39 29.85
C ALA A 569 -27.58 -25.64 29.84
N VAL A 570 -28.01 -26.91 29.94
CA VAL A 570 -29.44 -27.19 30.20
C VAL A 570 -29.74 -26.92 31.66
N ARG A 571 -30.89 -26.29 31.95
CA ARG A 571 -31.36 -26.02 33.32
C ARG A 571 -31.25 -27.29 34.19
N TYR A 572 -30.60 -27.15 35.33
CA TYR A 572 -30.18 -28.26 36.17
C TYR A 572 -31.19 -28.49 37.31
N GLY A 573 -32.19 -29.34 37.07
CA GLY A 573 -33.29 -29.62 38.03
C GLY A 573 -33.11 -30.91 38.87
N PRO A 574 -33.92 -31.10 39.94
CA PRO A 574 -33.89 -32.29 40.81
C PRO A 574 -34.13 -33.60 40.04
N LEU A 575 -35.02 -33.60 39.05
CA LEU A 575 -35.32 -34.77 38.20
C LEU A 575 -34.11 -35.21 37.37
N ARG A 576 -33.31 -34.26 36.84
CA ARG A 576 -32.05 -34.58 36.13
C ARG A 576 -30.97 -35.12 37.07
N ARG A 577 -30.94 -34.69 38.34
CA ARG A 577 -30.04 -35.27 39.36
C ARG A 577 -30.41 -36.71 39.64
N ALA A 578 -31.69 -37.01 39.84
CA ALA A 578 -32.19 -38.37 39.99
C ALA A 578 -31.88 -39.22 38.75
N LEU A 579 -32.19 -38.75 37.55
CA LEU A 579 -31.95 -39.50 36.31
C LEU A 579 -30.44 -39.77 36.08
N ARG A 580 -29.57 -38.80 36.42
CA ARG A 580 -28.11 -38.99 36.34
C ARG A 580 -27.62 -39.98 37.38
N PHE A 581 -28.12 -39.89 38.61
CA PHE A 581 -27.82 -40.85 39.68
C PHE A 581 -28.21 -42.26 39.25
N PHE A 582 -29.45 -42.47 38.79
CA PHE A 582 -29.89 -43.77 38.29
C PHE A 582 -29.11 -44.23 37.06
N LYS A 583 -28.83 -43.35 36.09
CA LYS A 583 -27.98 -43.71 34.95
C LYS A 583 -26.58 -44.13 35.40
N GLN A 584 -26.02 -43.47 36.41
CA GLN A 584 -24.69 -43.77 36.92
C GLN A 584 -24.68 -45.04 37.78
N VAL A 585 -25.75 -45.35 38.50
CA VAL A 585 -25.93 -46.57 39.30
C VAL A 585 -26.22 -47.79 38.41
N PHE A 586 -27.03 -47.63 37.37
CA PHE A 586 -27.45 -48.73 36.49
C PHE A 586 -26.57 -48.91 35.25
N SER A 587 -25.80 -47.90 34.80
CA SER A 587 -24.83 -48.07 33.71
C SER A 587 -23.46 -48.56 34.17
N THR A 588 -23.18 -48.59 35.48
CA THR A 588 -22.03 -49.31 36.03
C THR A 588 -22.44 -50.75 36.35
N ARG A 589 -22.58 -51.57 35.31
CA ARG A 589 -22.30 -53.00 35.45
C ARG A 589 -20.88 -53.22 34.93
N ALA A 590 -20.04 -53.82 35.78
CA ALA A 590 -18.62 -54.10 35.62
C ALA A 590 -17.66 -52.89 35.68
N ALA A 591 -17.40 -52.40 36.89
CA ALA A 591 -16.06 -51.96 37.27
C ALA A 591 -15.77 -52.53 38.65
N HIS A 592 -15.15 -53.71 38.66
CA HIS A 592 -14.62 -54.36 39.85
C HIS A 592 -13.59 -53.44 40.53
N ALA A 593 -13.50 -53.60 41.85
CA ALA A 593 -12.66 -52.86 42.77
C ALA A 593 -11.22 -52.68 42.27
N GLY A 594 -10.75 -51.43 42.27
CA GLY A 594 -9.36 -51.07 42.02
C GLY A 594 -9.13 -49.66 42.58
N ALA A 595 -8.31 -49.59 43.62
CA ALA A 595 -8.03 -48.39 44.40
C ALA A 595 -7.54 -47.21 43.54
N GLY A 596 -7.95 -46.00 43.94
CA GLY A 596 -7.27 -44.76 43.54
C GLY A 596 -7.91 -44.00 42.39
N LYS A 597 -8.99 -43.25 42.67
CA LYS A 597 -9.23 -41.86 42.22
C LYS A 597 -10.61 -41.37 42.64
N TYR A 598 -10.77 -41.12 43.94
CA TYR A 598 -11.90 -40.32 44.43
C TYR A 598 -11.65 -38.86 44.05
N GLN A 599 -12.25 -38.38 42.97
CA GLN A 599 -12.24 -36.95 42.65
C GLN A 599 -13.30 -36.26 43.51
N SER A 600 -12.85 -35.44 44.47
CA SER A 600 -13.71 -34.61 45.30
C SER A 600 -14.73 -33.83 44.45
N ILE A 601 -16.00 -33.90 44.86
CA ILE A 601 -17.13 -33.21 44.25
C ILE A 601 -16.90 -31.68 44.15
N LEU A 602 -16.09 -31.11 45.04
CA LEU A 602 -15.69 -29.71 45.02
C LEU A 602 -14.74 -29.40 43.84
N SER A 603 -13.82 -30.30 43.53
CA SER A 603 -12.89 -30.20 42.37
C SER A 603 -13.67 -30.22 41.05
N GLN A 604 -14.69 -31.08 40.97
CA GLN A 604 -15.56 -31.17 39.82
C GLN A 604 -16.45 -29.93 39.68
N ARG A 605 -16.97 -29.39 40.79
CA ARG A 605 -17.71 -28.11 40.82
C ARG A 605 -16.86 -26.93 40.35
N LYS A 606 -15.61 -26.82 40.81
CA LYS A 606 -14.67 -25.74 40.42
C LYS A 606 -14.34 -25.78 38.92
N ARG A 607 -14.27 -26.98 38.34
CA ARG A 607 -14.05 -27.18 36.89
C ARG A 607 -15.27 -26.79 36.05
N ILE A 608 -16.47 -27.10 36.54
CA ILE A 608 -17.74 -26.70 35.92
C ILE A 608 -17.92 -25.18 35.97
N TYR A 609 -17.65 -24.55 37.13
CA TYR A 609 -17.74 -23.09 37.31
C TYR A 609 -16.77 -22.34 36.38
N ARG A 610 -15.53 -22.81 36.23
CA ARG A 610 -14.54 -22.23 35.30
C ARG A 610 -14.92 -22.42 33.82
N ALA A 611 -15.60 -23.52 33.48
CA ALA A 611 -16.12 -23.73 32.13
C ALA A 611 -17.34 -22.82 31.83
N GLU A 612 -18.19 -22.56 32.83
CA GLU A 612 -19.32 -21.62 32.72
C GLU A 612 -18.86 -20.15 32.63
N ALA A 613 -17.83 -19.76 33.39
CA ALA A 613 -17.26 -18.42 33.31
C ALA A 613 -16.67 -18.12 31.93
N ARG A 614 -15.98 -19.08 31.30
CA ARG A 614 -15.45 -18.95 29.93
C ARG A 614 -16.56 -18.87 28.86
N ALA A 615 -17.73 -19.46 29.12
CA ALA A 615 -18.88 -19.38 28.22
C ALA A 615 -19.59 -18.01 28.25
N ARG A 616 -19.49 -17.27 29.36
CA ARG A 616 -20.09 -15.92 29.51
C ARG A 616 -19.31 -14.83 28.77
N HIS A 617 -18.00 -14.97 28.58
CA HIS A 617 -17.16 -13.97 27.90
C HIS A 617 -17.17 -14.01 26.35
N GLY A 618 -17.97 -14.91 25.73
CA GLY A 618 -18.05 -15.07 24.27
C GLY A 618 -19.36 -14.62 23.64
N ALA A 619 -20.19 -13.85 24.35
CA ALA A 619 -21.48 -13.37 23.87
C ALA A 619 -21.33 -12.07 23.06
N SER A 620 -20.84 -12.19 21.82
CA SER A 620 -21.10 -11.15 20.82
C SER A 620 -22.58 -11.16 20.42
N ALA A 621 -23.15 -9.97 20.34
CA ALA A 621 -24.56 -9.69 20.10
C ALA A 621 -25.09 -10.30 18.78
N SER A 622 -26.40 -10.58 18.79
CA SER A 622 -27.19 -11.13 17.69
C SER A 622 -27.51 -10.08 16.63
N PRO A 623 -27.48 -10.42 15.34
CA PRO A 623 -28.40 -9.75 14.41
C PRO A 623 -29.12 -10.73 13.47
N GLY A 624 -30.40 -10.44 13.21
CA GLY A 624 -31.33 -11.21 12.38
C GLY A 624 -32.37 -11.94 13.22
N SER A 625 -33.58 -11.39 13.31
CA SER A 625 -34.70 -11.90 14.10
C SER A 625 -35.06 -13.35 13.75
N PHE A 626 -34.57 -14.28 14.57
CA PHE A 626 -35.11 -15.64 14.66
C PHE A 626 -36.37 -15.60 15.54
N PRO A 627 -37.39 -16.44 15.29
CA PRO A 627 -38.62 -16.41 16.08
C PRO A 627 -38.33 -16.62 17.57
N LEU A 628 -38.88 -15.76 18.42
CA LEU A 628 -38.70 -15.73 19.89
C LEU A 628 -39.53 -16.81 20.63
N LEU A 629 -39.99 -17.83 19.92
CA LEU A 629 -40.88 -18.85 20.48
C LEU A 629 -40.03 -19.99 21.07
N GLY A 630 -40.19 -20.22 22.37
CA GLY A 630 -39.58 -21.36 23.06
C GLY A 630 -38.23 -21.14 23.74
N SER A 631 -37.67 -22.22 24.28
CA SER A 631 -36.36 -22.23 24.95
C SER A 631 -35.23 -22.48 23.95
N ARG A 632 -34.22 -21.59 23.92
CA ARG A 632 -33.09 -21.67 22.98
C ARG A 632 -31.91 -22.48 23.52
N TYR A 633 -31.43 -23.43 22.72
CA TYR A 633 -30.24 -24.24 22.98
C TYR A 633 -29.22 -24.09 21.85
N ARG A 634 -27.95 -23.81 22.17
CA ARG A 634 -26.89 -23.57 21.19
C ARG A 634 -25.91 -24.73 21.13
N PHE A 635 -25.57 -25.13 19.91
CA PHE A 635 -24.61 -26.19 19.59
C PHE A 635 -23.56 -25.69 18.60
N ARG A 636 -22.33 -26.23 18.66
CA ARG A 636 -21.22 -25.87 17.78
C ARG A 636 -20.40 -27.09 17.39
N ARG A 637 -19.92 -27.10 16.15
CA ARG A 637 -18.88 -28.03 15.66
C ARG A 637 -17.86 -27.28 14.81
N LEU A 638 -16.58 -27.57 15.03
CA LEU A 638 -15.47 -27.15 14.17
C LEU A 638 -15.19 -28.30 13.20
N LEU A 639 -14.99 -27.98 11.92
CA LEU A 639 -14.72 -28.95 10.85
C LEU A 639 -15.73 -30.14 10.83
N PRO A 640 -17.05 -29.89 10.74
CA PRO A 640 -18.03 -30.95 10.51
C PRO A 640 -17.71 -31.77 9.26
N ALA A 641 -17.94 -33.08 9.32
CA ALA A 641 -17.91 -33.94 8.15
C ALA A 641 -19.03 -33.55 7.16
N ARG A 642 -18.86 -33.84 5.87
CA ARG A 642 -19.82 -33.53 4.78
C ARG A 642 -21.20 -34.21 4.91
N ARG A 643 -21.38 -35.09 5.89
CA ARG A 643 -22.66 -35.77 6.16
C ARG A 643 -23.59 -34.83 6.93
N GLY A 644 -24.89 -34.88 6.66
CA GLY A 644 -25.90 -34.08 7.36
C GLY A 644 -25.78 -34.25 8.88
N LEU A 645 -25.59 -33.13 9.58
CA LEU A 645 -25.40 -33.14 11.03
C LEU A 645 -26.69 -33.52 11.74
N SER A 646 -26.59 -34.38 12.75
CA SER A 646 -27.75 -34.82 13.53
C SER A 646 -27.68 -34.43 14.99
N LEU A 647 -28.85 -34.10 15.55
CA LEU A 647 -29.04 -33.77 16.95
C LEU A 647 -30.27 -34.53 17.44
N GLU A 648 -30.12 -35.29 18.52
CA GLU A 648 -31.22 -35.97 19.19
C GLU A 648 -31.49 -35.30 20.53
N VAL A 649 -32.76 -35.03 20.78
CA VAL A 649 -33.26 -34.50 22.06
C VAL A 649 -34.18 -35.53 22.70
N VAL A 650 -33.85 -35.91 23.93
CA VAL A 650 -34.77 -36.63 24.82
C VAL A 650 -35.54 -35.57 25.59
N TYR A 651 -36.87 -35.62 25.56
CA TYR A 651 -37.72 -34.61 26.17
C TYR A 651 -38.83 -35.24 27.01
N LEU A 652 -39.37 -34.41 27.90
CA LEU A 652 -40.48 -34.74 28.78
C LEU A 652 -41.43 -33.55 28.83
N GLY A 653 -42.72 -33.78 28.63
CA GLY A 653 -43.77 -32.78 28.67
C GLY A 653 -43.96 -32.20 30.07
N ALA A 654 -44.46 -30.98 30.14
CA ALA A 654 -44.57 -30.21 31.38
C ALA A 654 -45.42 -30.88 32.46
N THR A 655 -46.55 -31.50 32.07
CA THR A 655 -47.47 -32.20 32.98
C THR A 655 -46.83 -33.44 33.60
N LEU A 656 -46.32 -34.36 32.78
CA LEU A 656 -45.57 -35.53 33.25
C LEU A 656 -44.33 -35.11 34.06
N GLY A 657 -43.68 -34.01 33.67
CA GLY A 657 -42.52 -33.47 34.38
C GLY A 657 -42.82 -32.88 35.74
N ALA A 658 -44.01 -32.32 35.95
CA ALA A 658 -44.47 -31.89 37.26
C ALA A 658 -44.71 -33.10 38.16
N ILE A 659 -45.42 -34.14 37.66
CA ILE A 659 -45.71 -35.37 38.39
C ILE A 659 -44.41 -36.08 38.82
N VAL A 660 -43.48 -36.30 37.89
CA VAL A 660 -42.21 -36.97 38.19
C VAL A 660 -41.35 -36.13 39.15
N ARG A 661 -41.37 -34.78 39.03
CA ARG A 661 -40.65 -33.91 39.98
C ARG A 661 -41.23 -34.03 41.39
N GLY A 662 -42.56 -34.01 41.51
CA GLY A 662 -43.26 -34.22 42.78
C GLY A 662 -42.93 -35.58 43.38
N GLY A 663 -43.02 -36.65 42.58
CA GLY A 663 -42.67 -38.00 43.00
C GLY A 663 -41.21 -38.14 43.46
N CYS A 664 -40.26 -37.55 42.74
CA CYS A 664 -38.86 -37.52 43.17
C CYS A 664 -38.67 -36.75 44.49
N PHE A 665 -39.42 -35.67 44.72
CA PHE A 665 -39.35 -34.91 45.96
C PHE A 665 -39.91 -35.72 47.14
N VAL A 666 -41.05 -36.40 46.94
CA VAL A 666 -41.64 -37.30 47.93
C VAL A 666 -40.71 -38.47 48.25
N LEU A 667 -40.11 -39.10 47.24
CA LEU A 667 -39.12 -40.17 47.42
C LEU A 667 -37.88 -39.68 48.17
N ALA A 668 -37.36 -38.49 47.84
CA ALA A 668 -36.23 -37.92 48.54
C ALA A 668 -36.57 -37.56 50.00
N ALA A 669 -37.77 -37.04 50.26
CA ALA A 669 -38.27 -36.77 51.60
C ALA A 669 -38.45 -38.07 52.40
N ALA A 670 -39.03 -39.11 51.80
CA ALA A 670 -39.18 -40.43 52.42
C ALA A 670 -37.83 -41.08 52.72
N LEU A 671 -36.85 -40.99 51.81
CA LEU A 671 -35.50 -41.48 52.02
C LEU A 671 -34.79 -40.70 53.14
N ALA A 672 -34.94 -39.36 53.18
CA ALA A 672 -34.40 -38.54 54.24
C ALA A 672 -35.00 -38.90 55.61
N LEU A 673 -36.32 -39.08 55.68
CA LEU A 673 -37.03 -39.55 56.87
C LEU A 673 -36.59 -40.96 57.28
N TRP A 674 -36.37 -41.86 56.33
CA TRP A 674 -35.86 -43.21 56.60
C TRP A 674 -34.43 -43.18 57.14
N VAL A 675 -33.54 -42.36 56.57
CA VAL A 675 -32.16 -42.18 57.07
C VAL A 675 -32.15 -41.54 58.46
N LEU A 676 -33.00 -40.54 58.71
CA LEU A 676 -33.16 -39.92 60.03
C LEU A 676 -33.74 -40.90 61.05
N GLY A 677 -34.71 -41.73 60.65
CA GLY A 677 -35.27 -42.81 61.46
C GLY A 677 -34.26 -43.92 61.76
N ALA A 678 -33.44 -44.31 60.78
CA ALA A 678 -32.36 -45.29 60.93
C ALA A 678 -31.24 -44.76 61.84
N ARG A 679 -30.93 -43.46 61.78
CA ARG A 679 -30.02 -42.79 62.73
C ARG A 679 -30.61 -42.76 64.14
N ARG A 680 -31.90 -42.51 64.30
CA ARG A 680 -32.58 -42.60 65.61
C ARG A 680 -32.56 -44.03 66.17
N ARG A 681 -32.71 -45.07 65.34
CA ARG A 681 -32.56 -46.48 65.77
C ARG A 681 -31.13 -46.80 66.18
N ARG A 682 -30.10 -46.31 65.47
CA ARG A 682 -28.70 -46.45 65.89
C ARG A 682 -28.37 -45.68 67.17
N LEU A 683 -28.91 -44.48 67.35
CA LEU A 683 -28.77 -43.70 68.59
C LEU A 683 -29.48 -44.36 69.77
N ARG A 684 -30.65 -44.98 69.56
CA ARG A 684 -31.33 -45.79 70.59
C ARG A 684 -30.56 -47.06 70.94
N HIS A 685 -29.93 -47.72 69.97
CA HIS A 685 -29.02 -48.85 70.27
C HIS A 685 -27.73 -48.41 70.96
N TRP A 686 -27.24 -47.19 70.72
CA TRP A 686 -26.07 -46.64 71.42
C TRP A 686 -26.41 -46.17 72.85
N LEU A 687 -27.60 -45.60 73.06
CA LEU A 687 -28.10 -45.20 74.39
C LEU A 687 -28.61 -46.38 75.22
N ALA A 688 -29.10 -47.45 74.60
CA ALA A 688 -29.39 -48.72 75.28
C ALA A 688 -28.12 -49.54 75.58
N ALA A 689 -26.97 -49.11 75.08
CA ALA A 689 -25.65 -49.71 75.33
C ALA A 689 -24.74 -48.77 76.14
N GLY A 690 -25.30 -47.87 76.95
CA GLY A 690 -24.53 -47.04 77.87
C GLY A 690 -24.32 -47.74 79.22
N GLY A 691 -23.07 -47.98 79.60
CA GLY A 691 -22.68 -48.34 80.97
C GLY A 691 -21.33 -49.06 81.05
N GLY A 692 -20.24 -48.29 81.12
CA GLY A 692 -18.86 -48.78 81.26
C GLY A 692 -17.86 -47.71 80.86
#